data_AF-A0AA35J6U3-F1
#
_entry.id   AF-A0AA35J6U3-F1
#
_cell.length_a   1.000
_cell.length_b   1.000
_cell.length_c   1.000
_cell.angle_alpha   90.00
_cell.angle_beta   90.00
_cell.angle_gamma   90.00
#
_symmetry.space_group_name_H-M   'P 1'
#
loop_
_entity.id
_entity.type
_entity.pdbx_description
1 polymer ?
#
loop_
_entity_poly.entity_id
_entity_poly.type
_entity_poly.pdbx_seq_one_letter_code
_entity_poly.pdbx_strand_id
1 'polypeptide(L)'
;MVVRGNPQALRIARSFHAYRPCFRVTIRNERQRSKNNQKEKALFDYTALFKKDKVKDTAITRPVENEKEIESINEDFLHRIKGLEPDIELKQLYQIKEEFYKRYRDRYVVPSESWYSNSWRSLTKPKIPSYKLINLDIHFDTKLESSKQMEFQPAQLMKNPLNVGDLVLLKSRPNELAMCVSLPSSTMDPRYTFASIDGSMSFATKNRVLLRIPQKLPTGIDSLVQPEDHHKHLPIGTVKNFSNQTSILPIVARQMITSKSPAQISKLAWKHLPITTKKLQLLHRSLQNYMGPWQIPFFTLVGLVQKLDLNKALDNKNGVNYLADLVNSYKSADSVPMNSATFVSTYWAIVQQQESNLWGKIHLNTALLSPTSVTIIPLKSRHLYYAQVIEKLEADNYKDIDRFVKLVNERKYRDISSLYPSVIQLLKDFAAGNFHNNGIIVTLISKIFRKIELYKGSDITRDICQDLVNEILPNKMINPLLLNMDLALPASSKLGQSQQKLYELTNIENMQRKNSNINGDRYDFGDLKVFCIDSETAHEIDDGVSIENHKKDGLYTLHIHIADPASLFPESTDIESQGITTDVLNVALKRSFTTYLPDLVVPMLPESICDLSDLGKQGQKTRTLSFSVDVKVLPKSTGKPIEIIYNSLKIRKGIVSNFPKATYNDVDRILSITDSEAPPFKEDLESLSMISKLLRELRIKKNNAVIFGEGFNRGLVTLNTNKEGELTEVSFSDQAETPSTVLVSEMMILANTLVGRFFAENKISGVFRCYKQLPLDAIAQQQYNSLITSAKKGVFPKLEDITKLSSLLNSSFYTGQPFRHEMIGANQYLTVTSPLRRFPDLINHLQIHRHLQKKPLCFSQAQIDRLIWPIQSRADILKTASRNSSTYWTLNYLKTMMKSNPEKTYDVMITSVPQNGFAGCVFPDLSFARGTLKLNPSTEHYPMIGDTVKTCKILKIDCLEGILELEKL
;
A
#
# COMPACT_ATOMS: atom_id res chain seq x y z
N MET A 1 -18.16 28.19 -8.93
CA MET A 1 -17.64 28.92 -10.12
C MET A 1 -17.20 30.30 -9.68
N VAL A 2 -16.20 30.90 -10.32
CA VAL A 2 -15.90 32.34 -10.19
C VAL A 2 -15.82 32.91 -11.60
N VAL A 3 -16.62 33.93 -11.89
CA VAL A 3 -16.64 34.60 -13.19
C VAL A 3 -15.38 35.45 -13.31
N ARG A 4 -14.65 35.32 -14.43
CA ARG A 4 -13.51 36.19 -14.76
C ARG A 4 -14.03 37.60 -15.04
N GLY A 5 -13.46 38.64 -14.41
CA GLY A 5 -13.73 40.02 -14.87
C GLY A 5 -13.57 41.20 -13.91
N ASN A 6 -13.20 41.03 -12.63
CA ASN A 6 -13.07 42.18 -11.71
C ASN A 6 -11.62 42.38 -11.18
N PRO A 7 -10.91 43.45 -11.58
CA PRO A 7 -9.55 43.74 -11.11
C PRO A 7 -9.40 44.04 -9.61
N GLN A 8 -10.47 44.43 -8.90
CA GLN A 8 -10.36 44.80 -7.48
C GLN A 8 -10.13 43.60 -6.55
N ALA A 9 -10.56 42.39 -6.94
CA ALA A 9 -10.33 41.16 -6.16
C ALA A 9 -8.83 40.83 -5.97
N LEU A 10 -7.97 41.32 -6.88
CA LEU A 10 -6.52 41.09 -6.87
C LEU A 10 -5.75 41.89 -5.81
N ARG A 11 -6.35 42.93 -5.21
CA ARG A 11 -5.71 43.72 -4.13
C ARG A 11 -5.92 43.13 -2.74
N ILE A 12 -7.07 42.53 -2.47
CA ILE A 12 -7.39 41.94 -1.14
C ILE A 12 -6.64 40.62 -0.92
N ALA A 13 -6.35 39.86 -1.98
CA ALA A 13 -5.57 38.62 -1.88
C ALA A 13 -4.09 38.81 -1.46
N ARG A 14 -3.52 40.02 -1.58
CA ARG A 14 -2.11 40.28 -1.26
C ARG A 14 -1.81 40.61 0.20
N SER A 15 -2.82 40.89 1.04
CA SER A 15 -2.62 41.23 2.46
C SER A 15 -2.57 40.02 3.40
N PHE A 16 -2.91 38.81 2.94
CA PHE A 16 -2.92 37.58 3.75
C PHE A 16 -1.61 36.75 3.72
N HIS A 17 -0.55 37.25 3.08
CA HIS A 17 0.76 36.57 3.02
C HIS A 17 1.91 37.48 3.50
N ALA A 18 1.96 37.69 4.81
CA ALA A 18 3.09 38.36 5.48
C ALA A 18 3.34 37.81 6.89
N TYR A 19 3.65 36.51 7.00
CA TYR A 19 4.26 35.98 8.23
C TYR A 19 5.71 36.49 8.34
N ARG A 20 5.94 37.53 9.15
CA ARG A 20 7.28 37.87 9.67
C ARG A 20 7.40 37.38 11.13
N PRO A 21 8.52 36.77 11.53
CA PRO A 21 8.71 36.30 12.90
C PRO A 21 8.97 37.48 13.84
N CYS A 22 8.15 37.63 14.89
CA CYS A 22 8.34 38.65 15.92
C CYS A 22 9.41 38.25 16.94
N PHE A 23 10.49 39.02 17.06
CA PHE A 23 11.31 39.06 18.27
C PHE A 23 11.88 40.47 18.51
N ARG A 24 11.94 40.83 19.81
CA ARG A 24 12.53 42.06 20.40
C ARG A 24 11.98 43.41 19.94
N VAL A 25 11.18 44.02 20.82
CA VAL A 25 11.22 45.47 21.06
C VAL A 25 11.70 45.68 22.51
N THR A 26 12.70 46.55 22.68
CA THR A 26 13.32 46.86 23.97
C THR A 26 12.61 48.04 24.63
N ILE A 27 12.48 48.05 25.96
CA ILE A 27 11.77 49.09 26.73
C ILE A 27 12.68 50.29 27.02
N ARG A 28 12.14 51.51 26.82
CA ARG A 28 12.47 52.88 27.34
C ARG A 28 11.72 53.88 26.42
N ASN A 29 11.18 55.05 26.77
CA ASN A 29 10.99 55.85 28.00
C ASN A 29 9.99 57.02 27.65
N GLU A 30 9.32 57.78 28.53
CA GLU A 30 9.00 57.70 29.97
C GLU A 30 7.86 58.73 30.32
N ARG A 31 6.93 58.40 31.24
CA ARG A 31 6.10 59.35 32.07
C ARG A 31 5.05 60.25 31.33
N GLN A 32 3.94 60.74 31.92
CA GLN A 32 3.49 60.85 33.33
C GLN A 32 1.93 61.05 33.44
N ARG A 33 1.30 60.56 34.53
CA ARG A 33 0.11 61.08 35.33
C ARG A 33 -1.16 61.64 34.61
N SER A 34 -2.41 61.51 35.11
CA SER A 34 -2.99 60.93 36.35
C SER A 34 -4.53 60.73 36.34
N LYS A 35 -4.98 59.67 37.04
CA LYS A 35 -6.22 59.51 37.88
C LYS A 35 -7.64 59.94 37.42
N ASN A 36 -8.58 58.97 37.57
CA ASN A 36 -9.98 59.08 38.06
C ASN A 36 -11.06 59.75 37.17
N ASN A 37 -12.36 59.38 37.20
CA ASN A 37 -13.03 58.09 37.49
C ASN A 37 -14.52 58.15 37.01
N GLN A 38 -15.07 57.08 36.42
CA GLN A 38 -16.50 56.69 36.28
C GLN A 38 -17.62 57.61 35.70
N LYS A 39 -18.40 57.00 34.75
CA LYS A 39 -19.85 57.19 34.44
C LYS A 39 -20.33 58.55 33.84
N GLU A 40 -21.40 58.67 33.05
CA GLU A 40 -22.23 57.73 32.24
C GLU A 40 -22.93 58.51 31.08
N LYS A 41 -23.34 57.79 30.02
CA LYS A 41 -24.41 58.07 29.03
C LYS A 41 -24.86 59.52 28.65
N ALA A 42 -24.59 59.84 27.37
CA ALA A 42 -25.58 60.05 26.29
C ALA A 42 -26.47 61.32 26.18
N LEU A 43 -26.84 61.57 24.91
CA LEU A 43 -27.89 62.44 24.35
C LEU A 43 -27.58 63.95 24.21
N PHE A 44 -27.45 64.39 22.95
CA PHE A 44 -27.93 65.71 22.52
C PHE A 44 -28.50 65.64 21.09
N ASP A 45 -29.46 66.52 20.83
CA ASP A 45 -30.48 66.43 19.78
C ASP A 45 -30.18 67.37 18.59
N TYR A 46 -30.58 66.99 17.38
CA TYR A 46 -30.49 67.80 16.16
C TYR A 46 -31.79 67.75 15.32
N THR A 47 -32.94 67.82 15.98
CA THR A 47 -34.27 67.98 15.37
C THR A 47 -34.56 69.41 14.91
N ALA A 48 -33.78 69.93 13.95
CA ALA A 48 -34.04 71.24 13.36
C ALA A 48 -33.48 71.41 11.93
N LEU A 49 -34.01 70.67 10.93
CA LEU A 49 -33.91 71.05 9.49
C LEU A 49 -34.82 70.20 8.56
N PHE A 50 -36.11 70.07 8.88
CA PHE A 50 -37.12 69.71 7.89
C PHE A 50 -37.89 70.96 7.44
N LYS A 51 -37.66 71.43 6.21
CA LYS A 51 -38.66 72.21 5.45
C LYS A 51 -38.38 72.20 3.94
N LYS A 52 -39.29 71.49 3.25
CA LYS A 52 -39.81 71.75 1.90
C LYS A 52 -38.97 71.45 0.63
N ASP A 53 -39.60 70.56 -0.15
CA ASP A 53 -40.00 70.70 -1.56
C ASP A 53 -39.30 69.87 -2.67
N LYS A 54 -40.14 68.97 -3.22
CA LYS A 54 -40.31 68.55 -4.63
C LYS A 54 -39.16 67.87 -5.40
N VAL A 55 -39.37 66.55 -5.53
CA VAL A 55 -38.96 65.58 -6.57
C VAL A 55 -38.56 66.18 -7.94
N LYS A 56 -37.46 65.67 -8.50
CA LYS A 56 -37.35 65.31 -9.93
C LYS A 56 -36.26 64.25 -10.15
N ASP A 57 -36.54 63.28 -11.01
CA ASP A 57 -35.55 62.30 -11.48
C ASP A 57 -34.43 62.96 -12.27
N THR A 58 -33.18 62.56 -12.02
CA THR A 58 -32.18 62.29 -13.07
C THR A 58 -30.94 61.58 -12.49
N ALA A 59 -30.29 60.76 -13.32
CA ALA A 59 -29.19 59.91 -12.92
C ALA A 59 -27.91 60.69 -12.50
N ILE A 60 -27.15 60.13 -11.56
CA ILE A 60 -25.71 60.38 -11.42
C ILE A 60 -25.02 59.08 -10.96
N THR A 61 -24.02 58.66 -11.73
CA THR A 61 -22.92 57.82 -11.25
C THR A 61 -22.04 58.66 -10.31
N ARG A 62 -22.13 58.42 -9.00
CA ARG A 62 -21.15 58.92 -8.02
C ARG A 62 -20.50 57.75 -7.28
N PRO A 63 -19.23 57.87 -6.87
CA PRO A 63 -18.70 56.97 -5.86
C PRO A 63 -19.47 57.20 -4.56
N VAL A 64 -19.67 56.14 -3.77
CA VAL A 64 -20.34 56.25 -2.47
C VAL A 64 -19.41 57.02 -1.53
N GLU A 65 -19.83 58.23 -1.15
CA GLU A 65 -18.96 59.20 -0.48
C GLU A 65 -19.22 59.31 1.04
N ASN A 66 -20.28 58.70 1.57
CA ASN A 66 -20.58 58.68 3.01
C ASN A 66 -21.26 57.40 3.49
N GLU A 67 -21.05 57.04 4.77
CA GLU A 67 -21.64 55.86 5.42
C GLU A 67 -23.18 55.82 5.34
N LYS A 68 -23.85 56.97 5.34
CA LYS A 68 -25.32 57.07 5.24
C LYS A 68 -25.91 56.59 3.91
N GLU A 69 -25.17 56.68 2.81
CA GLU A 69 -25.59 56.07 1.54
C GLU A 69 -25.49 54.54 1.60
N ILE A 70 -24.49 54.01 2.31
CA ILE A 70 -24.33 52.56 2.53
C ILE A 70 -25.45 52.03 3.44
N GLU A 71 -25.81 52.77 4.50
CA GLU A 71 -26.94 52.41 5.36
C GLU A 71 -28.28 52.46 4.59
N SER A 72 -28.52 53.50 3.78
CA SER A 72 -29.72 53.59 2.94
C SER A 72 -29.80 52.44 1.92
N ILE A 73 -28.71 52.13 1.21
CA ILE A 73 -28.67 51.00 0.28
C ILE A 73 -28.89 49.67 1.00
N ASN A 74 -28.37 49.50 2.21
CA ASN A 74 -28.60 48.30 3.02
C ASN A 74 -30.06 48.21 3.50
N GLU A 75 -30.66 49.27 4.04
CA GLU A 75 -32.07 49.24 4.44
C GLU A 75 -32.98 48.94 3.25
N ASP A 76 -32.76 49.60 2.11
CA ASP A 76 -33.58 49.42 0.91
C ASP A 76 -33.37 48.05 0.26
N PHE A 77 -32.15 47.48 0.33
CA PHE A 77 -31.87 46.09 -0.02
C PHE A 77 -32.62 45.13 0.91
N LEU A 78 -32.48 45.27 2.23
CA LEU A 78 -33.14 44.43 3.25
C LEU A 78 -34.67 44.51 3.17
N HIS A 79 -35.23 45.66 2.81
CA HIS A 79 -36.67 45.84 2.62
C HIS A 79 -37.20 45.16 1.36
N ARG A 80 -36.39 45.06 0.29
CA ARG A 80 -36.74 44.36 -0.96
C ARG A 80 -36.70 42.83 -0.81
N ILE A 81 -35.81 42.28 0.03
CA ILE A 81 -35.75 40.80 0.26
C ILE A 81 -36.84 40.28 1.20
N LYS A 82 -37.41 41.13 2.08
CA LYS A 82 -38.51 40.74 2.99
C LYS A 82 -39.75 40.19 2.28
N GLY A 83 -39.96 40.54 0.99
CA GLY A 83 -41.05 39.99 0.18
C GLY A 83 -40.75 38.62 -0.46
N LEU A 84 -39.50 38.16 -0.42
CA LEU A 84 -39.06 36.90 -1.05
C LEU A 84 -38.95 35.74 -0.04
N GLU A 85 -38.57 36.01 1.21
CA GLU A 85 -38.37 34.99 2.25
C GLU A 85 -38.94 35.48 3.62
N PRO A 86 -40.26 35.32 3.87
CA PRO A 86 -40.95 35.98 5.00
C PRO A 86 -40.58 35.47 6.40
N ASP A 87 -39.96 34.30 6.52
CA ASP A 87 -39.65 33.65 7.81
C ASP A 87 -38.23 33.93 8.34
N ILE A 88 -37.44 34.80 7.69
CA ILE A 88 -36.05 35.07 8.07
C ILE A 88 -35.91 36.38 8.85
N GLU A 89 -35.86 36.28 10.18
CA GLU A 89 -35.37 37.37 11.02
C GLU A 89 -33.89 37.65 10.76
N LEU A 90 -33.62 38.81 10.15
CA LEU A 90 -32.28 39.34 9.94
C LEU A 90 -31.66 39.78 11.27
N LYS A 91 -30.98 38.82 11.92
CA LYS A 91 -30.26 39.04 13.18
C LYS A 91 -29.23 40.16 13.04
N GLN A 92 -29.20 41.08 13.98
CA GLN A 92 -28.22 42.15 13.99
C GLN A 92 -26.79 41.60 14.16
N LEU A 93 -25.79 42.34 13.67
CA LEU A 93 -24.40 41.89 13.64
C LEU A 93 -23.84 41.57 15.05
N TYR A 94 -24.34 42.25 16.09
CA TYR A 94 -24.12 41.90 17.50
C TYR A 94 -24.71 40.53 17.87
N GLN A 95 -25.97 40.27 17.52
CA GLN A 95 -26.64 39.00 17.81
C GLN A 95 -25.97 37.83 17.07
N ILE A 96 -25.60 38.01 15.80
CA ILE A 96 -24.82 37.01 15.04
C ILE A 96 -23.50 36.71 15.76
N LYS A 97 -22.81 37.74 16.27
CA LYS A 97 -21.54 37.64 16.99
C LYS A 97 -21.70 37.00 18.37
N GLU A 98 -22.73 37.34 19.14
CA GLU A 98 -23.06 36.67 20.40
C GLU A 98 -23.44 35.22 20.19
N GLU A 99 -24.34 34.91 19.24
CA GLU A 99 -24.70 33.53 18.91
C GLU A 99 -23.52 32.74 18.38
N PHE A 100 -22.61 33.36 17.62
CA PHE A 100 -21.36 32.74 17.21
C PHE A 100 -20.50 32.41 18.43
N TYR A 101 -20.27 33.37 19.34
CA TYR A 101 -19.46 33.12 20.55
C TYR A 101 -20.13 32.17 21.55
N LYS A 102 -21.45 32.16 21.64
CA LYS A 102 -22.23 31.23 22.45
C LYS A 102 -22.14 29.82 21.88
N ARG A 103 -22.44 29.62 20.58
CA ARG A 103 -22.22 28.34 19.89
C ARG A 103 -20.76 27.87 19.97
N TYR A 104 -19.80 28.79 19.83
CA TYR A 104 -18.37 28.49 19.98
C TYR A 104 -18.01 28.10 21.42
N ARG A 105 -18.59 28.72 22.44
CA ARG A 105 -18.39 28.35 23.84
C ARG A 105 -19.01 26.99 24.16
N ASP A 106 -20.25 26.78 23.75
CA ASP A 106 -21.05 25.61 24.12
C ASP A 106 -20.62 24.33 23.37
N ARG A 107 -20.03 24.46 22.17
CA ARG A 107 -19.51 23.33 21.35
C ARG A 107 -17.99 23.17 21.42
N TYR A 108 -17.30 24.31 21.49
CA TYR A 108 -15.89 24.44 21.83
C TYR A 108 -15.64 23.98 23.27
N VAL A 109 -15.75 24.96 24.18
CA VAL A 109 -15.11 25.01 25.50
C VAL A 109 -15.64 23.99 26.50
N VAL A 110 -16.90 23.55 26.37
CA VAL A 110 -17.53 22.58 27.27
C VAL A 110 -17.80 21.27 26.50
N PRO A 111 -17.19 20.13 26.87
CA PRO A 111 -17.60 18.84 26.29
C PRO A 111 -19.05 18.56 26.68
N SER A 112 -19.87 18.09 25.74
CA SER A 112 -21.27 17.80 26.05
C SER A 112 -21.38 16.74 27.14
N GLU A 113 -22.40 16.83 27.98
CA GLU A 113 -22.64 15.84 29.04
C GLU A 113 -22.84 14.43 28.45
N SER A 114 -23.35 14.33 27.22
CA SER A 114 -23.40 13.10 26.42
C SER A 114 -22.00 12.56 26.04
N TRP A 115 -21.08 13.40 25.55
CA TRP A 115 -19.72 12.94 25.23
C TRP A 115 -18.97 12.49 26.49
N TYR A 116 -19.12 13.25 27.59
CA TYR A 116 -18.51 12.95 28.88
C TYR A 116 -19.08 11.67 29.49
N SER A 117 -20.39 11.46 29.44
CA SER A 117 -21.02 10.24 29.96
C SER A 117 -20.77 9.01 29.10
N ASN A 118 -20.64 9.15 27.78
CA ASN A 118 -20.42 8.00 26.88
C ASN A 118 -18.93 7.64 26.74
N SER A 119 -18.01 8.61 26.77
CA SER A 119 -16.58 8.41 26.46
C SER A 119 -15.64 8.54 27.66
N TRP A 120 -16.12 9.03 28.81
CA TRP A 120 -15.27 9.36 29.98
C TRP A 120 -15.67 8.66 31.28
N ARG A 121 -16.73 7.83 31.30
CA ARG A 121 -17.24 7.17 32.53
C ARG A 121 -16.23 6.26 33.25
N SER A 122 -15.08 5.94 32.64
CA SER A 122 -13.98 5.17 33.25
C SER A 122 -12.94 6.02 34.02
N LEU A 123 -13.00 7.36 33.95
CA LEU A 123 -12.00 8.25 34.54
C LEU A 123 -12.63 9.28 35.49
N THR A 124 -11.99 9.50 36.64
CA THR A 124 -12.48 10.39 37.71
C THR A 124 -12.68 11.83 37.22
N LYS A 125 -13.82 12.43 37.59
CA LYS A 125 -14.21 13.80 37.19
C LYS A 125 -13.21 14.86 37.67
N PRO A 126 -12.58 15.66 36.79
CA PRO A 126 -11.98 16.92 37.18
C PRO A 126 -13.08 17.96 37.41
N LYS A 127 -13.08 18.64 38.56
CA LYS A 127 -13.89 19.85 38.78
C LYS A 127 -13.08 21.08 38.34
N ILE A 128 -13.26 21.56 37.11
CA ILE A 128 -12.65 22.83 36.63
C ILE A 128 -13.72 23.72 35.99
N PRO A 129 -13.89 24.99 36.41
CA PRO A 129 -14.92 25.89 35.87
C PRO A 129 -14.60 26.41 34.46
N SER A 130 -15.65 26.52 33.63
CA SER A 130 -15.63 26.64 32.17
C SER A 130 -14.80 27.79 31.59
N TYR A 131 -14.68 28.94 32.25
CA TYR A 131 -13.95 30.09 31.70
C TYR A 131 -12.42 29.97 31.79
N LYS A 132 -11.89 29.04 32.60
CA LYS A 132 -10.43 28.82 32.75
C LYS A 132 -9.85 27.84 31.72
N LEU A 133 -10.67 27.02 31.05
CA LEU A 133 -10.25 26.00 30.07
C LEU A 133 -9.56 26.60 28.81
N ILE A 134 -9.80 27.89 28.52
CA ILE A 134 -9.42 28.51 27.23
C ILE A 134 -7.92 28.85 27.16
N ASN A 135 -7.28 29.16 28.30
CA ASN A 135 -5.92 29.73 28.36
C ASN A 135 -5.02 29.13 29.46
N LEU A 136 -5.41 28.01 30.08
CA LEU A 136 -4.57 27.30 31.05
C LEU A 136 -4.09 25.97 30.48
N ASP A 137 -2.82 25.68 30.73
CA ASP A 137 -2.30 24.31 30.71
C ASP A 137 -3.13 23.48 31.70
N ILE A 138 -4.11 22.75 31.18
CA ILE A 138 -4.78 21.70 31.94
C ILE A 138 -3.73 20.59 32.06
N HIS A 139 -3.00 20.63 33.16
CA HIS A 139 -2.29 19.47 33.65
C HIS A 139 -3.33 18.40 33.98
N PHE A 140 -3.66 17.57 32.98
CA PHE A 140 -4.07 16.21 33.22
C PHE A 140 -3.10 15.62 34.23
N ASP A 141 -3.62 15.13 35.35
CA ASP A 141 -2.80 14.61 36.44
C ASP A 141 -2.07 13.34 35.96
N THR A 142 -0.86 13.53 35.44
CA THR A 142 -0.24 12.56 34.54
C THR A 142 0.47 11.45 35.29
N LYS A 143 -0.32 10.46 35.75
CA LYS A 143 0.12 9.04 35.76
C LYS A 143 0.26 8.44 34.33
N LEU A 144 0.52 9.32 33.36
CA LEU A 144 0.99 9.06 32.00
C LEU A 144 2.48 9.45 31.84
N GLU A 145 3.19 9.66 32.95
CA GLU A 145 4.66 9.61 32.95
C GLU A 145 5.15 8.21 32.58
N SER A 146 5.48 8.04 31.31
CA SER A 146 6.52 7.09 30.94
C SER A 146 7.32 7.64 29.76
N SER A 147 8.64 7.71 29.94
CA SER A 147 9.62 7.95 28.88
C SER A 147 9.51 6.98 27.70
N LYS A 148 8.83 5.85 27.90
CA LYS A 148 8.56 4.80 26.92
C LYS A 148 7.57 5.17 25.81
N GLN A 149 6.85 6.29 25.88
CA GLN A 149 5.93 6.70 24.79
C GLN A 149 6.64 7.15 23.50
N MET A 150 7.95 7.40 23.55
CA MET A 150 8.74 7.89 22.40
C MET A 150 9.38 6.76 21.58
N GLU A 151 9.14 5.50 21.93
CA GLU A 151 9.70 4.33 21.26
C GLU A 151 8.62 3.26 21.01
N PHE A 152 8.76 2.53 19.90
CA PHE A 152 7.89 1.39 19.58
C PHE A 152 8.72 0.21 19.05
N GLN A 153 8.15 -0.99 19.12
CA GLN A 153 8.75 -2.21 18.59
C GLN A 153 8.11 -2.55 17.24
N PRO A 154 8.86 -2.81 16.15
CA PRO A 154 8.28 -3.12 14.83
C PRO A 154 7.25 -4.27 14.85
N ALA A 155 7.47 -5.28 15.70
CA ALA A 155 6.54 -6.40 15.90
C ALA A 155 5.13 -5.97 16.41
N GLN A 156 4.96 -4.77 16.96
CA GLN A 156 3.65 -4.24 17.34
C GLN A 156 2.78 -3.92 16.12
N LEU A 157 3.38 -3.51 14.99
CA LEU A 157 2.67 -3.27 13.73
C LEU A 157 2.04 -4.56 13.17
N MET A 158 2.73 -5.69 13.33
CA MET A 158 2.22 -7.02 12.93
C MET A 158 1.11 -7.52 13.86
N LYS A 159 1.18 -7.16 15.14
CA LYS A 159 0.18 -7.58 16.14
C LYS A 159 -1.12 -6.79 16.03
N ASN A 160 -1.05 -5.48 15.77
CA ASN A 160 -2.19 -4.59 15.83
C ASN A 160 -2.41 -3.90 14.46
N PRO A 161 -3.56 -4.09 13.78
CA PRO A 161 -3.95 -3.25 12.63
C PRO A 161 -4.21 -1.80 13.04
N LEU A 162 -4.38 -0.89 12.06
CA LEU A 162 -4.63 0.54 12.30
C LEU A 162 -5.85 0.76 13.20
N ASN A 163 -5.66 1.49 14.31
CA ASN A 163 -6.72 1.76 15.28
C ASN A 163 -6.68 3.19 15.82
N VAL A 164 -7.73 3.60 16.54
CA VAL A 164 -7.82 4.89 17.22
C VAL A 164 -6.64 5.06 18.19
N GLY A 165 -6.00 6.23 18.14
CA GLY A 165 -4.77 6.53 18.88
C GLY A 165 -3.49 6.46 18.04
N ASP A 166 -3.43 5.62 17.01
CA ASP A 166 -2.22 5.47 16.18
C ASP A 166 -1.84 6.78 15.48
N LEU A 167 -0.54 7.08 15.44
CA LEU A 167 0.00 8.24 14.73
C LEU A 167 0.42 7.86 13.31
N VAL A 168 0.12 8.73 12.35
CA VAL A 168 0.40 8.51 10.93
C VAL A 168 0.94 9.75 10.23
N LEU A 169 1.77 9.56 9.20
CA LEU A 169 1.90 10.57 8.13
C LEU A 169 0.89 10.24 7.03
N LEU A 170 0.24 11.26 6.46
CA LEU A 170 -0.74 11.11 5.38
C LEU A 170 -0.19 11.67 4.06
N LYS A 171 -0.54 11.06 2.93
CA LYS A 171 -0.17 11.57 1.58
C LYS A 171 -0.63 13.00 1.32
N SER A 172 -1.75 13.44 1.91
CA SER A 172 -2.26 14.81 1.81
C SER A 172 -1.52 15.81 2.69
N ARG A 173 -0.84 15.34 3.75
CA ARG A 173 -0.12 16.14 4.74
C ARG A 173 1.16 15.39 5.17
N PRO A 174 2.19 15.33 4.29
CA PRO A 174 3.38 14.55 4.54
C PRO A 174 4.32 15.18 5.59
N ASN A 175 4.12 16.44 5.95
CA ASN A 175 5.03 17.26 6.75
C ASN A 175 4.69 17.30 8.26
N GLU A 176 3.59 16.67 8.67
CA GLU A 176 3.13 16.61 10.07
C GLU A 176 2.47 15.27 10.39
N LEU A 177 2.56 14.84 11.65
CA LEU A 177 1.82 13.67 12.14
C LEU A 177 0.35 14.04 12.40
N ALA A 178 -0.54 13.11 12.03
CA ALA A 178 -1.94 13.11 12.44
C ALA A 178 -2.24 11.87 13.29
N MET A 179 -3.18 11.96 14.22
CA MET A 179 -3.67 10.85 15.02
C MET A 179 -4.94 10.27 14.39
N CYS A 180 -5.07 8.95 14.33
CA CYS A 180 -6.33 8.27 14.01
C CYS A 180 -7.33 8.50 15.16
N VAL A 181 -8.44 9.19 14.89
CA VAL A 181 -9.43 9.61 15.91
C VAL A 181 -10.78 8.90 15.79
N SER A 182 -11.06 8.27 14.65
CA SER A 182 -12.27 7.46 14.43
C SER A 182 -12.05 6.46 13.28
N LEU A 183 -12.71 5.30 13.37
CA LEU A 183 -12.65 4.19 12.41
C LEU A 183 -13.64 4.41 11.24
N PRO A 184 -13.58 3.58 10.17
CA PRO A 184 -14.59 3.60 9.13
C PRO A 184 -15.98 3.27 9.69
N SER A 185 -16.95 4.12 9.37
CA SER A 185 -18.30 4.13 9.95
C SER A 185 -19.33 3.35 9.13
N SER A 186 -19.08 3.12 7.84
CA SER A 186 -19.91 2.26 6.98
C SER A 186 -19.12 1.66 5.82
N THR A 187 -19.72 0.69 5.13
CA THR A 187 -19.23 0.15 3.85
C THR A 187 -19.23 1.18 2.72
N MET A 188 -20.11 2.17 2.77
CA MET A 188 -20.19 3.25 1.78
C MET A 188 -19.14 4.35 2.01
N ASP A 189 -18.62 4.50 3.23
CA ASP A 189 -17.51 5.40 3.57
C ASP A 189 -16.39 4.68 4.34
N PRO A 190 -15.45 4.03 3.61
CA PRO A 190 -14.35 3.27 4.18
C PRO A 190 -13.19 4.15 4.69
N ARG A 191 -13.39 5.45 4.88
CA ARG A 191 -12.34 6.38 5.36
C ARG A 191 -12.28 6.40 6.88
N TYR A 192 -11.04 6.35 7.37
CA TYR A 192 -10.69 6.71 8.74
C TYR A 192 -10.72 8.24 8.88
N THR A 193 -11.00 8.73 10.08
CA THR A 193 -10.86 10.14 10.43
C THR A 193 -9.54 10.34 11.16
N PHE A 194 -8.74 11.29 10.69
CA PHE A 194 -7.46 11.67 11.29
C PHE A 194 -7.50 13.14 11.72
N ALA A 195 -6.96 13.45 12.89
CA ALA A 195 -6.82 14.82 13.39
C ALA A 195 -5.34 15.21 13.44
N SER A 196 -5.02 16.39 12.92
CA SER A 196 -3.64 16.93 12.87
C SER A 196 -3.32 17.69 14.16
N ILE A 197 -2.07 18.14 14.33
CA ILE A 197 -1.59 18.77 15.57
C ILE A 197 -2.27 20.12 15.86
N ASP A 198 -2.84 20.77 14.85
CA ASP A 198 -3.70 21.96 14.98
C ASP A 198 -5.16 21.64 15.37
N GLY A 199 -5.53 20.35 15.42
CA GLY A 199 -6.89 19.86 15.63
C GLY A 199 -7.77 19.82 14.38
N SER A 200 -7.22 20.11 13.18
CA SER A 200 -7.96 20.01 11.93
C SER A 200 -8.14 18.54 11.50
N MET A 201 -9.35 18.19 11.09
CA MET A 201 -9.69 16.82 10.67
C MET A 201 -9.49 16.61 9.17
N SER A 202 -9.13 15.38 8.82
CA SER A 202 -9.00 14.90 7.44
C SER A 202 -9.52 13.47 7.34
N PHE A 203 -10.13 13.13 6.21
CA PHE A 203 -10.75 11.82 5.98
C PHE A 203 -9.99 11.08 4.89
N ALA A 204 -9.45 9.91 5.21
CA ALA A 204 -8.60 9.17 4.27
C ALA A 204 -8.75 7.65 4.43
N THR A 205 -8.65 6.92 3.31
CA THR A 205 -8.55 5.46 3.34
C THR A 205 -7.16 5.01 3.78
N LYS A 206 -7.02 3.81 4.33
CA LYS A 206 -5.74 3.30 4.87
C LYS A 206 -4.56 3.40 3.90
N ASN A 207 -4.81 3.28 2.58
CA ASN A 207 -3.80 3.34 1.52
C ASN A 207 -3.21 4.76 1.29
N ARG A 208 -3.73 5.78 1.99
CA ARG A 208 -3.19 7.15 2.06
C ARG A 208 -2.19 7.35 3.20
N VAL A 209 -2.03 6.38 4.11
CA VAL A 209 -1.00 6.38 5.17
C VAL A 209 0.37 6.12 4.54
N LEU A 210 1.38 6.92 4.93
CA LEU A 210 2.77 6.82 4.50
C LEU A 210 3.65 6.09 5.53
N LEU A 211 3.42 6.35 6.81
CA LEU A 211 4.00 5.59 7.92
C LEU A 211 3.02 5.58 9.09
N ARG A 212 3.20 4.60 9.98
CA ARG A 212 2.39 4.41 11.17
C ARG A 212 3.27 4.13 12.38
N ILE A 213 2.93 4.75 13.51
CA ILE A 213 3.54 4.56 14.82
C ILE A 213 2.41 4.10 15.77
N PRO A 214 2.46 2.87 16.30
CA PRO A 214 1.45 2.38 17.22
C PRO A 214 1.46 3.19 18.52
N GLN A 215 0.29 3.70 18.94
CA GLN A 215 0.15 4.38 20.23
C GLN A 215 -1.09 3.88 20.95
N LYS A 216 -0.95 3.55 22.24
CA LYS A 216 -2.07 3.16 23.10
C LYS A 216 -2.70 4.40 23.73
N LEU A 217 -4.00 4.59 23.49
CA LEU A 217 -4.83 5.47 24.31
C LEU A 217 -5.19 4.78 25.65
N PRO A 218 -5.61 5.55 26.67
CA PRO A 218 -6.27 5.01 27.86
C PRO A 218 -7.47 4.13 27.52
N THR A 219 -7.75 3.14 28.36
CA THR A 219 -8.87 2.20 28.18
C THR A 219 -10.23 2.88 28.35
N GLY A 220 -11.16 2.63 27.43
CA GLY A 220 -12.52 3.20 27.43
C GLY A 220 -12.71 4.41 26.50
N ILE A 221 -11.75 4.69 25.61
CA ILE A 221 -11.86 5.73 24.57
C ILE A 221 -11.99 5.05 23.20
N ASP A 222 -13.23 4.85 22.73
CA ASP A 222 -13.51 4.15 21.48
C ASP A 222 -13.62 5.09 20.26
N SER A 223 -14.01 6.35 20.46
CA SER A 223 -13.97 7.41 19.45
C SER A 223 -13.64 8.76 20.10
N LEU A 224 -12.79 9.56 19.44
CA LEU A 224 -12.49 10.94 19.82
C LEU A 224 -13.33 11.97 19.05
N VAL A 225 -14.17 11.52 18.11
CA VAL A 225 -15.00 12.36 17.22
C VAL A 225 -16.48 12.23 17.59
N GLN A 226 -17.20 13.35 17.52
CA GLN A 226 -18.65 13.44 17.72
C GLN A 226 -19.34 13.92 16.43
N PRO A 227 -20.46 13.33 15.98
CA PRO A 227 -21.29 13.92 14.92
C PRO A 227 -21.94 15.23 15.41
N GLU A 228 -22.15 16.20 14.53
CA GLU A 228 -22.93 17.40 14.84
C GLU A 228 -24.43 17.10 14.71
N ASP A 229 -25.21 17.42 15.75
CA ASP A 229 -26.67 17.28 15.71
C ASP A 229 -27.29 18.23 14.66
N HIS A 230 -28.36 17.79 13.99
CA HIS A 230 -29.02 18.62 12.98
C HIS A 230 -29.66 19.88 13.61
N HIS A 231 -29.34 21.04 13.03
CA HIS A 231 -29.85 22.34 13.47
C HIS A 231 -30.35 23.16 12.26
N LYS A 232 -31.22 24.15 12.49
CA LYS A 232 -31.76 25.07 11.45
C LYS A 232 -30.73 26.04 10.83
N HIS A 233 -29.43 25.78 10.98
CA HIS A 233 -28.34 26.70 10.62
C HIS A 233 -27.20 25.96 9.94
N LEU A 234 -26.38 26.70 9.17
CA LEU A 234 -25.18 26.16 8.54
C LEU A 234 -24.29 25.44 9.58
N PRO A 235 -23.87 24.18 9.30
CA PRO A 235 -23.11 23.39 10.24
C PRO A 235 -21.66 23.86 10.34
N ILE A 236 -21.04 23.64 11.50
CA ILE A 236 -19.75 24.27 11.88
C ILE A 236 -18.62 23.23 12.01
N GLY A 237 -18.95 21.94 12.07
CA GLY A 237 -17.96 20.85 12.03
C GLY A 237 -17.34 20.64 10.63
N THR A 238 -16.39 19.71 10.53
CA THR A 238 -15.79 19.33 9.25
C THR A 238 -16.73 18.38 8.50
N VAL A 239 -17.13 18.76 7.29
CA VAL A 239 -17.98 17.93 6.39
C VAL A 239 -17.24 16.65 6.02
N LYS A 240 -17.85 15.48 6.31
CA LYS A 240 -17.29 14.16 5.95
C LYS A 240 -17.70 13.72 4.55
N ASN A 241 -19.00 13.73 4.25
CA ASN A 241 -19.59 13.30 2.97
C ASN A 241 -20.48 14.38 2.37
N PHE A 242 -21.55 14.71 3.10
CA PHE A 242 -22.59 15.64 2.69
C PHE A 242 -22.55 16.89 3.58
N SER A 243 -23.01 18.02 3.06
CA SER A 243 -23.04 19.29 3.82
C SER A 243 -23.79 19.18 5.15
N ASN A 244 -24.82 18.33 5.24
CA ASN A 244 -25.57 18.05 6.47
C ASN A 244 -24.89 17.04 7.43
N GLN A 245 -23.76 16.43 7.05
CA GLN A 245 -22.99 15.47 7.85
C GLN A 245 -21.62 16.03 8.23
N THR A 246 -21.61 16.84 9.29
CA THR A 246 -20.40 17.39 9.89
C THR A 246 -19.98 16.61 11.13
N SER A 247 -18.67 16.55 11.35
CA SER A 247 -18.05 15.96 12.53
C SER A 247 -17.31 17.03 13.33
N ILE A 248 -17.25 16.88 14.65
CA ILE A 248 -16.57 17.79 15.58
C ILE A 248 -15.56 17.01 16.42
N LEU A 249 -14.41 17.66 16.67
CA LEU A 249 -13.38 17.21 17.62
C LEU A 249 -13.49 18.08 18.90
N PRO A 250 -14.00 17.55 20.03
CA PRO A 250 -14.15 18.27 21.29
C PRO A 250 -12.81 18.81 21.83
N ILE A 251 -12.82 19.86 22.66
CA ILE A 251 -11.58 20.45 23.23
C ILE A 251 -10.72 19.40 23.92
N VAL A 252 -11.32 18.51 24.73
CA VAL A 252 -10.59 17.49 25.50
C VAL A 252 -9.84 16.54 24.57
N ALA A 253 -10.51 16.03 23.53
CA ALA A 253 -9.89 15.21 22.50
C ALA A 253 -8.79 15.97 21.74
N ARG A 254 -9.06 17.23 21.36
CA ARG A 254 -8.10 18.11 20.69
C ARG A 254 -6.85 18.34 21.55
N GLN A 255 -7.01 18.54 22.86
CA GLN A 255 -5.91 18.70 23.80
C GLN A 255 -5.08 17.41 23.95
N MET A 256 -5.69 16.21 23.90
CA MET A 256 -4.91 14.97 23.85
C MET A 256 -4.01 14.88 22.62
N ILE A 257 -4.46 15.41 21.47
CA ILE A 257 -3.71 15.44 20.21
C ILE A 257 -2.65 16.54 20.22
N THR A 258 -2.94 17.72 20.77
CA THR A 258 -2.03 18.89 20.73
C THR A 258 -0.99 18.92 21.85
N SER A 259 -1.29 18.40 23.05
CA SER A 259 -0.53 18.75 24.27
C SER A 259 0.75 17.94 24.53
N LYS A 260 0.83 16.66 24.10
CA LYS A 260 2.00 15.81 24.35
C LYS A 260 2.50 15.06 23.10
N SER A 261 2.17 13.77 22.94
CA SER A 261 2.97 12.85 22.11
C SER A 261 3.10 13.25 20.62
N PRO A 262 2.04 13.58 19.85
CA PRO A 262 2.16 13.85 18.41
C PRO A 262 2.98 15.12 18.11
N ALA A 263 2.73 16.18 18.89
CA ALA A 263 3.44 17.45 18.80
C ALA A 263 4.92 17.31 19.21
N GLN A 264 5.20 16.58 20.29
CA GLN A 264 6.57 16.32 20.76
C GLN A 264 7.37 15.48 19.76
N ILE A 265 6.80 14.40 19.23
CA ILE A 265 7.45 13.57 18.20
C ILE A 265 7.75 14.39 16.95
N SER A 266 6.78 15.18 16.47
CA SER A 266 6.97 16.02 15.27
C SER A 266 8.04 17.10 15.48
N LYS A 267 8.01 17.80 16.63
CA LYS A 267 9.01 18.82 17.00
C LYS A 267 10.42 18.24 17.10
N LEU A 268 10.55 17.05 17.69
CA LEU A 268 11.84 16.35 17.79
C LEU A 268 12.30 15.81 16.43
N ALA A 269 11.39 15.30 15.59
CA ALA A 269 11.72 14.85 14.24
C ALA A 269 12.27 16.01 13.40
N TRP A 270 11.65 17.19 13.45
CA TRP A 270 12.18 18.41 12.82
C TRP A 270 13.53 18.85 13.39
N LYS A 271 13.74 18.75 14.71
CA LYS A 271 15.05 19.02 15.34
C LYS A 271 16.13 18.02 14.91
N HIS A 272 15.77 16.75 14.72
CA HIS A 272 16.70 15.68 14.32
C HIS A 272 17.01 15.73 12.82
N LEU A 273 16.10 16.22 11.98
CA LEU A 273 16.18 16.16 10.52
C LEU A 273 17.54 16.58 9.92
N PRO A 274 18.19 17.70 10.31
CA PRO A 274 19.50 18.06 9.74
C PRO A 274 20.61 17.05 10.08
N ILE A 275 20.59 16.52 11.31
CA ILE A 275 21.56 15.52 11.78
C ILE A 275 21.28 14.18 11.10
N THR A 276 20.02 13.76 11.03
CA THR A 276 19.58 12.53 10.33
C THR A 276 19.97 12.58 8.85
N THR A 277 19.83 13.73 8.20
CA THR A 277 20.26 13.95 6.80
C THR A 277 21.76 13.69 6.64
N LYS A 278 22.61 14.22 7.53
CA LYS A 278 24.07 13.96 7.51
C LYS A 278 24.43 12.51 7.83
N LYS A 279 23.75 11.90 8.80
CA LYS A 279 23.88 10.45 9.10
C LYS A 279 23.57 9.59 7.87
N LEU A 280 22.47 9.88 7.16
CA LEU A 280 22.10 9.15 5.94
C LEU A 280 23.09 9.36 4.79
N GLN A 281 23.61 10.58 4.58
CA GLN A 281 24.66 10.83 3.59
C GLN A 281 25.93 10.00 3.87
N LEU A 282 26.31 9.84 5.15
CA LEU A 282 27.45 9.02 5.54
C LEU A 282 27.16 7.51 5.40
N LEU A 283 26.00 7.05 5.87
CA LEU A 283 25.58 5.65 5.72
C LEU A 283 25.43 5.23 4.25
N HIS A 284 24.93 6.10 3.38
CA HIS A 284 24.81 5.85 1.95
C HIS A 284 26.16 5.45 1.35
N ARG A 285 27.24 6.17 1.66
CA ARG A 285 28.59 5.86 1.16
C ARG A 285 29.06 4.44 1.53
N SER A 286 28.70 3.96 2.72
CA SER A 286 29.07 2.62 3.20
C SER A 286 28.11 1.50 2.77
N LEU A 287 26.86 1.84 2.42
CA LEU A 287 25.81 0.88 2.06
C LEU A 287 25.58 0.74 0.55
N GLN A 288 25.91 1.76 -0.25
CA GLN A 288 25.68 1.75 -1.71
C GLN A 288 26.57 0.72 -2.43
N ASN A 289 25.98 -0.02 -3.37
CA ASN A 289 26.68 -0.97 -4.21
C ASN A 289 26.95 -0.36 -5.59
N TYR A 290 28.21 -0.26 -6.00
CA TYR A 290 28.58 0.33 -7.30
C TYR A 290 28.04 -0.44 -8.52
N MET A 291 27.67 -1.71 -8.35
CA MET A 291 27.12 -2.56 -9.43
C MET A 291 25.64 -2.29 -9.71
N GLY A 292 24.87 -1.75 -8.76
CA GLY A 292 23.44 -1.54 -8.96
C GLY A 292 22.65 -1.22 -7.71
N PRO A 293 21.38 -0.79 -7.90
CA PRO A 293 20.46 -0.52 -6.80
C PRO A 293 20.15 -1.80 -6.02
N TRP A 294 19.91 -1.66 -4.71
CA TRP A 294 19.46 -2.75 -3.85
C TRP A 294 18.62 -2.22 -2.67
N GLN A 295 17.76 -3.04 -2.09
CA GLN A 295 16.83 -2.63 -1.03
C GLN A 295 17.39 -2.91 0.37
N ILE A 296 17.44 -1.89 1.22
CA ILE A 296 17.67 -2.05 2.66
C ILE A 296 16.33 -2.01 3.41
N PRO A 297 16.09 -2.90 4.40
CA PRO A 297 14.95 -2.79 5.29
C PRO A 297 14.92 -1.47 6.04
N PHE A 298 13.76 -0.81 6.06
CA PHE A 298 13.63 0.56 6.57
C PHE A 298 13.90 0.63 8.08
N PHE A 299 13.41 -0.36 8.85
CA PHE A 299 13.67 -0.47 10.28
C PHE A 299 15.17 -0.69 10.59
N THR A 300 15.89 -1.44 9.75
CA THR A 300 17.35 -1.59 9.86
C THR A 300 18.07 -0.27 9.61
N LEU A 301 17.65 0.49 8.59
CA LEU A 301 18.21 1.81 8.30
C LEU A 301 17.96 2.82 9.42
N VAL A 302 16.74 2.85 9.99
CA VAL A 302 16.41 3.70 11.15
C VAL A 302 17.25 3.30 12.37
N GLY A 303 17.43 2.00 12.62
CA GLY A 303 18.33 1.51 13.68
C GLY A 303 19.78 1.97 13.49
N LEU A 304 20.32 1.90 12.27
CA LEU A 304 21.64 2.42 11.93
C LEU A 304 21.73 3.94 12.20
N VAL A 305 20.71 4.71 11.80
CA VAL A 305 20.64 6.16 12.08
C VAL A 305 20.57 6.44 13.60
N GLN A 306 19.85 5.64 14.38
CA GLN A 306 19.81 5.76 15.84
C GLN A 306 21.19 5.53 16.47
N LYS A 307 21.85 4.42 16.15
CA LYS A 307 23.15 4.04 16.76
C LYS A 307 24.36 4.80 16.22
N LEU A 308 24.29 5.39 15.02
CA LEU A 308 25.42 6.10 14.42
C LEU A 308 25.81 7.35 15.22
N ASP A 309 26.94 7.28 15.94
CA ASP A 309 27.69 8.44 16.43
C ASP A 309 28.51 9.09 15.29
N LEU A 310 28.24 10.38 15.00
CA LEU A 310 28.95 11.13 13.97
C LEU A 310 30.39 11.47 14.38
N ASN A 311 30.67 11.68 15.68
CA ASN A 311 32.02 12.04 16.13
C ASN A 311 32.97 10.86 15.94
N LYS A 312 32.51 9.64 16.26
CA LYS A 312 33.28 8.40 16.02
C LYS A 312 33.43 8.11 14.53
N ALA A 313 32.39 8.33 13.72
CA ALA A 313 32.44 8.05 12.29
C ALA A 313 33.29 9.05 11.48
N LEU A 314 33.54 10.24 12.02
CA LEU A 314 34.42 11.27 11.43
C LEU A 314 35.86 11.21 11.99
N ASP A 315 36.18 10.26 12.87
CA ASP A 315 37.55 10.05 13.34
C ASP A 315 38.45 9.54 12.20
N ASN A 316 39.54 10.25 11.92
CA ASN A 316 40.43 9.97 10.79
C ASN A 316 41.18 8.62 10.89
N LYS A 317 41.29 8.02 12.09
CA LYS A 317 42.00 6.74 12.29
C LYS A 317 41.04 5.55 12.33
N ASN A 318 39.90 5.70 13.00
CA ASN A 318 39.01 4.60 13.37
C ASN A 318 37.61 4.70 12.74
N GLY A 319 37.22 5.82 12.14
CA GLY A 319 35.86 6.06 11.68
C GLY A 319 35.37 5.09 10.60
N VAL A 320 36.25 4.64 9.71
CA VAL A 320 35.94 3.62 8.69
C VAL A 320 35.64 2.26 9.33
N ASN A 321 36.48 1.82 10.27
CA ASN A 321 36.29 0.56 10.99
C ASN A 321 35.00 0.61 11.82
N TYR A 322 34.79 1.70 12.56
CA TYR A 322 33.56 1.94 13.32
C TYR A 322 32.28 1.88 12.44
N LEU A 323 32.32 2.45 11.22
CA LEU A 323 31.20 2.35 10.28
C LEU A 323 30.99 0.91 9.75
N ALA A 324 32.08 0.20 9.45
CA ALA A 324 32.01 -1.20 9.01
C ALA A 324 31.46 -2.10 10.13
N ASP A 325 31.95 -1.95 11.36
CA ASP A 325 31.50 -2.66 12.55
C ASP A 325 30.04 -2.34 12.88
N LEU A 326 29.62 -1.07 12.76
CA LEU A 326 28.23 -0.67 12.96
C LEU A 326 27.30 -1.35 11.95
N VAL A 327 27.66 -1.34 10.66
CA VAL A 327 26.88 -2.01 9.59
C VAL A 327 26.86 -3.53 9.78
N ASN A 328 28.00 -4.14 10.14
CA ASN A 328 28.09 -5.57 10.42
C ASN A 328 27.31 -5.99 11.67
N SER A 329 27.32 -5.18 12.74
CA SER A 329 26.55 -5.44 13.96
C SER A 329 25.04 -5.48 13.70
N TYR A 330 24.55 -4.79 12.68
CA TYR A 330 23.13 -4.83 12.28
C TYR A 330 22.75 -6.03 11.41
N LYS A 331 23.71 -6.83 10.92
CA LYS A 331 23.44 -8.15 10.34
C LYS A 331 23.11 -9.20 11.42
N SER A 332 23.60 -8.99 12.65
CA SER A 332 23.44 -9.92 13.78
C SER A 332 22.51 -9.44 14.89
N ALA A 333 22.26 -8.13 15.03
CA ALA A 333 21.43 -7.57 16.12
C ALA A 333 19.96 -8.02 16.12
N ASP A 334 19.40 -8.14 17.32
CA ASP A 334 17.98 -8.39 17.56
C ASP A 334 17.12 -7.12 17.43
N SER A 335 15.80 -7.25 17.53
CA SER A 335 14.82 -6.17 17.35
C SER A 335 15.05 -4.97 18.27
N VAL A 336 15.72 -3.94 17.74
CA VAL A 336 16.00 -2.68 18.44
C VAL A 336 14.71 -1.84 18.55
N PRO A 337 14.40 -1.22 19.72
CA PRO A 337 13.33 -0.25 19.83
C PRO A 337 13.53 0.93 18.87
N MET A 338 12.50 1.25 18.10
CA MET A 338 12.51 2.35 17.14
C MET A 338 12.08 3.64 17.84
N ASN A 339 12.97 4.63 17.90
CA ASN A 339 12.64 5.96 18.39
C ASN A 339 11.74 6.68 17.38
N SER A 340 10.53 7.04 17.80
CA SER A 340 9.46 7.60 16.95
C SER A 340 9.89 8.87 16.20
N ALA A 341 10.62 9.78 16.86
CA ALA A 341 11.11 11.00 16.23
C ALA A 341 12.21 10.70 15.19
N THR A 342 13.09 9.74 15.47
CA THR A 342 14.14 9.31 14.54
C THR A 342 13.54 8.62 13.33
N PHE A 343 12.54 7.76 13.51
CA PHE A 343 11.76 7.09 12.46
C PHE A 343 11.15 8.09 11.46
N VAL A 344 10.45 9.12 11.97
CA VAL A 344 9.86 10.19 11.14
C VAL A 344 10.94 11.05 10.47
N SER A 345 11.97 11.48 11.20
CA SER A 345 13.06 12.28 10.62
C SER A 345 13.83 11.53 9.52
N THR A 346 13.94 10.21 9.63
CA THR A 346 14.58 9.36 8.61
C THR A 346 13.73 9.28 7.35
N TYR A 347 12.41 9.14 7.50
CA TYR A 347 11.47 9.21 6.38
C TYR A 347 11.59 10.54 5.62
N TRP A 348 11.52 11.67 6.33
CA TRP A 348 11.64 13.00 5.72
C TRP A 348 13.02 13.24 5.07
N ALA A 349 14.11 12.83 5.73
CA ALA A 349 15.47 12.99 5.19
C ALA A 349 15.69 12.14 3.92
N ILE A 350 15.09 10.95 3.83
CA ILE A 350 15.12 10.13 2.61
C ILE A 350 14.32 10.82 1.51
N VAL A 351 13.11 11.34 1.80
CA VAL A 351 12.31 12.08 0.81
C VAL A 351 13.06 13.30 0.28
N GLN A 352 13.77 14.05 1.13
CA GLN A 352 14.65 15.14 0.69
C GLN A 352 15.81 14.65 -0.18
N GLN A 353 16.43 13.50 0.15
CA GLN A 353 17.57 12.97 -0.59
C GLN A 353 17.20 12.18 -1.87
N GLN A 354 15.90 11.92 -2.11
CA GLN A 354 15.37 11.41 -3.37
C GLN A 354 15.52 12.46 -4.50
N GLU A 355 15.40 13.75 -4.21
CA GLU A 355 15.70 14.84 -5.17
C GLU A 355 17.13 14.74 -5.72
N SER A 356 18.06 14.22 -4.91
CA SER A 356 19.46 14.00 -5.29
C SER A 356 19.73 12.60 -5.89
N ASN A 357 18.72 11.75 -6.11
CA ASN A 357 18.90 10.37 -6.58
C ASN A 357 19.87 9.52 -5.72
N LEU A 358 19.98 9.78 -4.40
CA LEU A 358 20.75 8.92 -3.49
C LEU A 358 19.93 7.71 -3.03
N TRP A 359 18.63 7.90 -2.88
CA TRP A 359 17.66 6.88 -2.47
C TRP A 359 16.55 6.80 -3.51
N GLY A 360 16.07 5.59 -3.77
CA GLY A 360 14.89 5.32 -4.58
C GLY A 360 13.61 5.37 -3.75
N LYS A 361 12.58 4.70 -4.23
CA LYS A 361 11.26 4.66 -3.58
C LYS A 361 11.33 4.08 -2.18
N ILE A 362 10.52 4.65 -1.28
CA ILE A 362 10.20 4.04 0.02
C ILE A 362 9.03 3.08 -0.22
N HIS A 363 9.24 1.79 0.02
CA HIS A 363 8.24 0.75 -0.17
C HIS A 363 7.41 0.57 1.10
N LEU A 364 6.09 0.50 0.94
CA LEU A 364 5.13 0.48 2.04
C LEU A 364 4.33 -0.82 2.03
N ASN A 365 4.17 -1.44 3.20
CA ASN A 365 3.30 -2.61 3.32
C ASN A 365 1.83 -2.21 3.56
N THR A 366 0.91 -2.79 2.78
CA THR A 366 -0.53 -2.46 2.84
C THR A 366 -1.30 -3.06 4.01
N ALA A 367 -0.67 -3.95 4.81
CA ALA A 367 -1.22 -4.51 6.04
C ALA A 367 -0.73 -3.76 7.29
N LEU A 368 0.59 -3.51 7.37
CA LEU A 368 1.24 -2.84 8.49
C LEU A 368 1.06 -1.31 8.45
N LEU A 369 0.82 -0.74 7.26
CA LEU A 369 0.77 0.69 6.94
C LEU A 369 2.06 1.43 7.32
N SER A 370 3.20 0.79 7.07
CA SER A 370 4.51 1.29 7.46
C SER A 370 5.57 0.95 6.39
N PRO A 371 6.64 1.75 6.25
CA PRO A 371 7.76 1.45 5.39
C PRO A 371 8.41 0.09 5.69
N THR A 372 8.57 -0.75 4.68
CA THR A 372 9.33 -2.01 4.78
C THR A 372 10.78 -1.84 4.36
N SER A 373 11.04 -1.03 3.33
CA SER A 373 12.37 -0.86 2.75
C SER A 373 12.50 0.44 1.96
N VAL A 374 13.75 0.79 1.63
CA VAL A 374 14.09 1.82 0.66
C VAL A 374 15.20 1.30 -0.26
N THR A 375 15.13 1.65 -1.54
CA THR A 375 16.19 1.33 -2.50
C THR A 375 17.37 2.28 -2.32
N ILE A 376 18.59 1.74 -2.19
CA ILE A 376 19.83 2.52 -2.19
C ILE A 376 20.31 2.65 -3.64
N ILE A 377 20.47 3.88 -4.14
CA ILE A 377 20.90 4.14 -5.51
C ILE A 377 22.43 4.31 -5.55
N PRO A 378 23.16 3.72 -6.51
CA PRO A 378 24.62 3.85 -6.59
C PRO A 378 25.09 5.29 -6.83
N LEU A 379 26.12 5.72 -6.09
CA LEU A 379 26.61 7.10 -6.14
C LEU A 379 27.19 7.46 -7.51
N LYS A 380 28.09 6.63 -8.05
CA LYS A 380 28.83 6.95 -9.29
C LYS A 380 27.96 6.80 -10.55
N SER A 381 27.26 5.67 -10.71
CA SER A 381 26.55 5.36 -11.96
C SER A 381 25.18 6.03 -12.10
N ARG A 382 24.65 6.66 -11.04
CA ARG A 382 23.34 7.32 -11.07
C ARG A 382 23.41 8.76 -10.54
N HIS A 383 23.76 8.99 -9.26
CA HIS A 383 23.79 10.36 -8.71
C HIS A 383 24.77 11.28 -9.46
N LEU A 384 26.07 10.92 -9.48
CA LEU A 384 27.09 11.73 -10.15
C LEU A 384 26.90 11.78 -11.67
N TYR A 385 26.47 10.66 -12.27
CA TYR A 385 26.12 10.60 -13.70
C TYR A 385 25.05 11.61 -14.07
N TYR A 386 23.92 11.66 -13.36
CA TYR A 386 22.86 12.62 -13.66
C TYR A 386 23.21 14.06 -13.30
N ALA A 387 24.04 14.29 -12.28
CA ALA A 387 24.56 15.63 -12.00
C ALA A 387 25.33 16.18 -13.22
N GLN A 388 26.24 15.39 -13.80
CA GLN A 388 26.99 15.75 -15.01
C GLN A 388 26.10 15.91 -16.25
N VAL A 389 25.07 15.06 -16.40
CA VAL A 389 24.11 15.17 -17.52
C VAL A 389 23.25 16.44 -17.40
N ILE A 390 22.81 16.80 -16.20
CA ILE A 390 22.08 18.04 -15.95
C ILE A 390 22.99 19.24 -16.25
N GLU A 391 24.17 19.31 -15.64
CA GLU A 391 25.15 20.40 -15.86
C GLU A 391 25.44 20.64 -17.36
N LYS A 392 25.69 19.57 -18.13
CA LYS A 392 25.88 19.66 -19.58
C LYS A 392 24.65 20.20 -20.33
N LEU A 393 23.44 19.79 -19.93
CA LEU A 393 22.19 20.20 -20.58
C LEU A 393 21.72 21.61 -20.19
N GLU A 394 22.19 22.17 -19.08
CA GLU A 394 21.92 23.54 -18.65
C GLU A 394 22.94 24.56 -19.18
N ALA A 395 24.15 24.10 -19.56
CA ALA A 395 25.21 24.93 -20.13
C ALA A 395 24.77 25.72 -21.39
N ASP A 396 25.46 26.84 -21.65
CA ASP A 396 25.21 27.75 -22.78
C ASP A 396 23.72 28.15 -22.94
N ASN A 397 23.00 28.38 -21.84
CA ASN A 397 21.54 28.64 -21.83
C ASN A 397 20.71 27.53 -22.51
N TYR A 398 20.98 26.26 -22.18
CA TYR A 398 20.29 25.08 -22.72
C TYR A 398 20.51 24.80 -24.22
N LYS A 399 21.62 25.30 -24.80
CA LYS A 399 21.97 25.14 -26.23
C LYS A 399 22.00 23.67 -26.71
N ASP A 400 22.44 22.75 -25.86
CA ASP A 400 22.46 21.32 -26.19
C ASP A 400 21.04 20.71 -26.25
N ILE A 401 20.09 21.24 -25.44
CA ILE A 401 18.67 20.91 -25.58
C ILE A 401 18.12 21.46 -26.90
N ASP A 402 18.45 22.71 -27.25
CA ASP A 402 17.98 23.30 -28.52
C ASP A 402 18.49 22.53 -29.74
N ARG A 403 19.74 22.06 -29.71
CA ARG A 403 20.30 21.21 -30.76
C ARG A 403 19.66 19.83 -30.80
N PHE A 404 19.43 19.19 -29.66
CA PHE A 404 18.69 17.91 -29.58
C PHE A 404 17.27 18.05 -30.15
N VAL A 405 16.52 19.07 -29.71
CA VAL A 405 15.15 19.32 -30.14
C VAL A 405 15.08 19.64 -31.64
N LYS A 406 16.04 20.42 -32.17
CA LYS A 406 16.13 20.67 -33.60
C LYS A 406 16.26 19.35 -34.40
N LEU A 407 17.11 18.42 -33.97
CA LEU A 407 17.23 17.11 -34.62
C LEU A 407 15.94 16.27 -34.50
N VAL A 408 15.19 16.39 -33.40
CA VAL A 408 13.89 15.70 -33.21
C VAL A 408 12.85 16.26 -34.19
N ASN A 409 12.70 17.58 -34.27
CA ASN A 409 11.77 18.23 -35.21
C ASN A 409 12.16 17.94 -36.68
N GLU A 410 13.47 17.88 -36.99
CA GLU A 410 13.99 17.46 -38.30
C GLU A 410 13.95 15.93 -38.55
N ARG A 411 13.46 15.13 -37.59
CA ARG A 411 13.38 13.64 -37.64
C ARG A 411 14.72 12.93 -37.90
N LYS A 412 15.84 13.52 -37.48
CA LYS A 412 17.21 12.97 -37.63
C LYS A 412 17.57 12.00 -36.51
N TYR A 413 16.76 10.95 -36.35
CA TYR A 413 16.83 10.00 -35.24
C TYR A 413 18.16 9.20 -35.16
N ARG A 414 18.81 8.93 -36.30
CA ARG A 414 20.15 8.29 -36.35
C ARG A 414 21.23 9.16 -35.72
N ASP A 415 21.20 10.46 -35.99
CA ASP A 415 22.15 11.44 -35.44
C ASP A 415 21.93 11.60 -33.92
N ILE A 416 20.66 11.62 -33.48
CA ILE A 416 20.30 11.67 -32.05
C ILE A 416 20.88 10.47 -31.28
N SER A 417 20.77 9.27 -31.85
CA SER A 417 21.24 8.03 -31.22
C SER A 417 22.75 8.00 -30.97
N SER A 418 23.55 8.69 -31.80
CA SER A 418 25.00 8.79 -31.65
C SER A 418 25.45 10.01 -30.85
N LEU A 419 24.82 11.18 -31.05
CA LEU A 419 25.21 12.44 -30.42
C LEU A 419 24.68 12.63 -29.00
N TYR A 420 23.51 12.07 -28.68
CA TYR A 420 22.79 12.32 -27.41
C TYR A 420 22.40 11.03 -26.64
N PRO A 421 23.28 10.03 -26.48
CA PRO A 421 22.96 8.79 -25.76
C PRO A 421 22.59 9.03 -24.28
N SER A 422 23.15 10.06 -23.64
CA SER A 422 22.81 10.42 -22.26
C SER A 422 21.37 10.96 -22.12
N VAL A 423 20.86 11.67 -23.13
CA VAL A 423 19.48 12.18 -23.16
C VAL A 423 18.51 11.02 -23.39
N ILE A 424 18.84 10.08 -24.28
CA ILE A 424 18.05 8.85 -24.47
C ILE A 424 17.96 8.05 -23.16
N GLN A 425 19.08 7.91 -22.44
CA GLN A 425 19.09 7.22 -21.15
C GLN A 425 18.28 7.97 -20.08
N LEU A 426 18.31 9.31 -20.07
CA LEU A 426 17.47 10.13 -19.19
C LEU A 426 15.97 9.89 -19.48
N LEU A 427 15.56 9.88 -20.75
CA LEU A 427 14.17 9.63 -21.15
C LEU A 427 13.72 8.20 -20.79
N LYS A 428 14.57 7.20 -21.02
CA LYS A 428 14.29 5.80 -20.63
C LYS A 428 14.08 5.64 -19.12
N ASP A 429 14.98 6.17 -18.30
CA ASP A 429 14.87 6.09 -16.85
C ASP A 429 13.66 6.91 -16.32
N PHE A 430 13.28 8.00 -17.00
CA PHE A 430 12.04 8.71 -16.70
C PHE A 430 10.79 7.88 -17.02
N ALA A 431 10.68 7.30 -18.22
CA ALA A 431 9.58 6.43 -18.61
C ALA A 431 9.43 5.20 -17.68
N ALA A 432 10.56 4.62 -17.27
CA ALA A 432 10.64 3.53 -16.29
C ALA A 432 10.22 3.93 -14.86
N GLY A 433 10.06 5.23 -14.58
CA GLY A 433 9.69 5.76 -13.27
C GLY A 433 10.82 5.74 -12.24
N ASN A 434 12.08 5.83 -12.67
CA ASN A 434 13.27 5.74 -11.80
C ASN A 434 13.60 7.03 -11.04
N PHE A 435 12.97 8.16 -11.39
CA PHE A 435 13.19 9.47 -10.77
C PHE A 435 12.08 9.83 -9.78
N HIS A 436 12.16 9.29 -8.57
CA HIS A 436 11.22 9.62 -7.51
C HIS A 436 11.50 11.02 -6.94
N ASN A 437 10.50 11.89 -6.89
CA ASN A 437 10.57 13.24 -6.33
C ASN A 437 11.68 14.15 -6.92
N ASN A 438 12.28 13.82 -8.07
CA ASN A 438 13.33 14.65 -8.68
C ASN A 438 12.75 15.80 -9.52
N GLY A 439 12.46 16.93 -8.88
CA GLY A 439 11.89 18.11 -9.53
C GLY A 439 12.80 18.73 -10.61
N ILE A 440 14.12 18.58 -10.51
CA ILE A 440 15.09 19.11 -11.48
C ILE A 440 14.95 18.36 -12.81
N ILE A 441 14.98 17.02 -12.77
CA ILE A 441 14.84 16.18 -13.97
C ILE A 441 13.46 16.35 -14.61
N VAL A 442 12.39 16.42 -13.82
CA VAL A 442 11.04 16.71 -14.33
C VAL A 442 11.00 18.07 -15.07
N THR A 443 11.65 19.10 -14.52
CA THR A 443 11.72 20.43 -15.14
C THR A 443 12.57 20.42 -16.41
N LEU A 444 13.67 19.66 -16.44
CA LEU A 444 14.55 19.52 -17.59
C LEU A 444 13.84 18.81 -18.76
N ILE A 445 13.16 17.71 -18.47
CA ILE A 445 12.33 16.98 -19.43
C ILE A 445 11.19 17.88 -19.93
N SER A 446 10.57 18.65 -19.03
CA SER A 446 9.54 19.63 -19.42
C SER A 446 10.07 20.72 -20.37
N LYS A 447 11.33 21.17 -20.22
CA LYS A 447 11.98 22.11 -21.15
C LYS A 447 12.24 21.49 -22.52
N ILE A 448 12.61 20.20 -22.58
CA ILE A 448 12.78 19.45 -23.84
C ILE A 448 11.44 19.39 -24.58
N PHE A 449 10.40 18.82 -23.94
CA PHE A 449 9.11 18.58 -24.59
C PHE A 449 8.36 19.86 -25.01
N ARG A 450 8.46 20.96 -24.24
CA ARG A 450 7.87 22.26 -24.62
C ARG A 450 8.47 22.89 -25.88
N LYS A 451 9.67 22.46 -26.29
CA LYS A 451 10.33 22.95 -27.52
C LYS A 451 10.13 22.01 -28.72
N ILE A 452 9.72 20.75 -28.50
CA ILE A 452 9.37 19.80 -29.58
C ILE A 452 7.99 20.19 -30.13
N GLU A 453 7.90 20.37 -31.45
CA GLU A 453 6.68 20.90 -32.08
C GLU A 453 5.46 19.99 -31.87
N LEU A 454 5.67 18.67 -31.96
CA LEU A 454 4.64 17.63 -31.78
C LEU A 454 3.98 17.64 -30.39
N TYR A 455 4.70 18.07 -29.34
CA TYR A 455 4.28 17.92 -27.93
C TYR A 455 4.08 19.26 -27.20
N LYS A 456 4.22 20.39 -27.91
CA LYS A 456 4.21 21.74 -27.32
C LYS A 456 2.95 22.09 -26.53
N GLY A 457 1.81 21.49 -26.88
CA GLY A 457 0.51 21.68 -26.21
C GLY A 457 0.08 20.53 -25.30
N SER A 458 0.91 19.51 -25.11
CA SER A 458 0.56 18.29 -24.37
C SER A 458 1.00 18.34 -22.90
N ASP A 459 0.26 17.63 -22.04
CA ASP A 459 0.75 17.30 -20.69
C ASP A 459 2.00 16.41 -20.79
N ILE A 460 3.07 16.76 -20.07
CA ILE A 460 4.33 16.01 -20.13
C ILE A 460 4.23 14.79 -19.20
N THR A 461 3.94 13.63 -19.78
CA THR A 461 3.78 12.36 -19.07
C THR A 461 4.84 11.33 -19.48
N ARG A 462 4.97 10.24 -18.70
CA ARG A 462 5.87 9.14 -19.06
C ARG A 462 5.49 8.45 -20.38
N ASP A 463 4.21 8.45 -20.75
CA ASP A 463 3.74 7.94 -22.06
C ASP A 463 4.38 8.70 -23.21
N ILE A 464 4.31 10.03 -23.21
CA ILE A 464 4.89 10.86 -24.27
C ILE A 464 6.42 10.72 -24.31
N CYS A 465 7.06 10.53 -23.16
CA CYS A 465 8.49 10.23 -23.09
C CYS A 465 8.82 8.87 -23.73
N GLN A 466 7.94 7.88 -23.56
CA GLN A 466 8.09 6.56 -24.17
C GLN A 466 7.83 6.58 -25.68
N ASP A 467 6.83 7.34 -26.13
CA ASP A 467 6.51 7.51 -27.54
C ASP A 467 7.72 8.11 -28.28
N LEU A 468 8.32 9.20 -27.76
CA LEU A 468 9.54 9.79 -28.34
C LEU A 468 10.75 8.83 -28.32
N VAL A 469 10.94 8.04 -27.26
CA VAL A 469 12.02 7.03 -27.20
C VAL A 469 11.83 5.95 -28.27
N ASN A 470 10.58 5.56 -28.55
CA ASN A 470 10.22 4.60 -29.59
C ASN A 470 10.28 5.18 -31.02
N GLU A 471 10.22 6.50 -31.20
CA GLU A 471 10.55 7.15 -32.48
C GLU A 471 12.06 7.23 -32.74
N ILE A 472 12.86 7.51 -31.70
CA ILE A 472 14.31 7.67 -31.83
C ILE A 472 15.03 6.34 -32.08
N LEU A 473 14.58 5.25 -31.47
CA LEU A 473 15.26 3.95 -31.49
C LEU A 473 14.75 3.02 -32.57
N PRO A 474 15.62 2.23 -33.25
CA PRO A 474 15.20 1.28 -34.27
C PRO A 474 14.39 0.12 -33.71
N ASN A 475 14.73 -0.36 -32.50
CA ASN A 475 14.01 -1.41 -31.80
C ASN A 475 13.11 -0.76 -30.76
N LYS A 476 11.78 -0.91 -30.92
CA LYS A 476 10.80 -0.40 -29.97
C LYS A 476 10.98 -1.08 -28.61
N MET A 477 11.00 -0.28 -27.55
CA MET A 477 10.94 -0.81 -26.19
C MET A 477 9.48 -1.12 -25.86
N ILE A 478 9.19 -2.39 -25.64
CA ILE A 478 7.83 -2.94 -25.48
C ILE A 478 7.18 -2.43 -24.19
N ASN A 479 7.91 -2.46 -23.06
CA ASN A 479 7.45 -1.94 -21.77
C ASN A 479 8.60 -1.31 -20.96
N PRO A 480 8.65 0.03 -20.75
CA PRO A 480 9.71 0.67 -19.97
C PRO A 480 9.70 0.31 -18.48
N LEU A 481 8.58 -0.20 -17.92
CA LEU A 481 8.51 -0.57 -16.50
C LEU A 481 9.50 -1.67 -16.12
N LEU A 482 9.95 -2.48 -17.08
CA LEU A 482 10.98 -3.51 -16.91
C LEU A 482 12.37 -2.92 -16.60
N LEU A 483 12.62 -1.67 -16.98
CA LEU A 483 13.85 -0.94 -16.63
C LEU A 483 13.81 -0.31 -15.22
N ASN A 484 12.73 -0.52 -14.46
CA ASN A 484 12.62 0.05 -13.12
C ASN A 484 13.70 -0.53 -12.17
N MET A 485 14.36 0.36 -11.43
CA MET A 485 15.47 0.01 -10.52
C MET A 485 15.02 -0.80 -9.30
N ASP A 486 13.78 -0.66 -8.85
CA ASP A 486 13.24 -1.44 -7.72
C ASP A 486 13.02 -2.92 -8.09
N LEU A 487 12.76 -3.21 -9.37
CA LEU A 487 12.63 -4.59 -9.85
C LEU A 487 13.97 -5.34 -9.84
N ALA A 488 15.09 -4.64 -10.02
CA ALA A 488 16.45 -5.21 -10.04
C ALA A 488 16.62 -6.40 -11.02
N LEU A 489 15.93 -6.36 -12.17
CA LEU A 489 16.06 -7.38 -13.21
C LEU A 489 17.51 -7.43 -13.76
N PRO A 490 17.95 -8.57 -14.32
CA PRO A 490 19.24 -8.65 -15.03
C PRO A 490 19.34 -7.62 -16.18
N ALA A 491 18.24 -7.34 -16.88
CA ALA A 491 18.23 -6.31 -17.92
C ALA A 491 18.44 -4.88 -17.41
N SER A 492 18.12 -4.56 -16.14
CA SER A 492 18.11 -3.20 -15.61
C SER A 492 19.30 -2.83 -14.70
N SER A 493 20.17 -3.79 -14.32
CA SER A 493 21.33 -3.50 -13.47
C SER A 493 22.50 -4.48 -13.64
N LYS A 494 23.75 -3.99 -13.52
CA LYS A 494 24.94 -4.87 -13.55
C LYS A 494 24.98 -5.84 -12.36
N LEU A 495 24.37 -5.46 -11.23
CA LEU A 495 24.16 -6.35 -10.09
C LEU A 495 23.27 -7.55 -10.48
N GLY A 496 22.14 -7.30 -11.16
CA GLY A 496 21.27 -8.36 -11.68
C GLY A 496 21.98 -9.24 -12.72
N GLN A 497 22.75 -8.64 -13.63
CA GLN A 497 23.58 -9.38 -14.61
C GLN A 497 24.60 -10.30 -13.92
N SER A 498 25.31 -9.79 -12.90
CA SER A 498 26.28 -10.58 -12.15
C SER A 498 25.63 -11.74 -11.37
N GLN A 499 24.42 -11.55 -10.87
CA GLN A 499 23.64 -12.60 -10.20
C GLN A 499 23.13 -13.65 -11.20
N GLN A 500 22.69 -13.22 -12.39
CA GLN A 500 22.25 -14.13 -13.44
C GLN A 500 23.43 -14.95 -13.99
N LYS A 501 24.60 -14.33 -14.19
CA LYS A 501 25.84 -15.03 -14.57
C LYS A 501 26.29 -16.04 -13.52
N LEU A 502 26.08 -15.77 -12.22
CA LEU A 502 26.31 -16.77 -11.16
C LEU A 502 25.36 -17.98 -11.32
N TYR A 503 24.08 -17.74 -11.65
CA TYR A 503 23.11 -18.82 -11.89
C TYR A 503 23.51 -19.66 -13.12
N GLU A 504 23.89 -19.02 -14.23
CA GLU A 504 24.39 -19.67 -15.45
C GLU A 504 25.67 -20.50 -15.19
N LEU A 505 26.54 -20.05 -14.28
CA LEU A 505 27.78 -20.74 -13.89
C LEU A 505 27.60 -21.76 -12.75
N THR A 506 26.39 -21.98 -12.25
CA THR A 506 26.13 -22.90 -11.13
C THR A 506 26.32 -24.34 -11.61
N ASN A 507 27.51 -24.91 -11.39
CA ASN A 507 27.89 -26.20 -11.96
C ASN A 507 27.07 -27.36 -11.37
N ILE A 508 26.15 -27.84 -12.19
CA ILE A 508 25.14 -28.85 -11.89
C ILE A 508 25.78 -30.21 -11.56
N GLU A 509 26.90 -30.56 -12.21
CA GLU A 509 27.49 -31.91 -12.10
C GLU A 509 27.87 -32.29 -10.67
N ASN A 510 28.39 -31.35 -9.88
CA ASN A 510 28.75 -31.60 -8.49
C ASN A 510 27.51 -31.76 -7.59
N MET A 511 26.40 -31.09 -7.89
CA MET A 511 25.13 -31.32 -7.21
C MET A 511 24.52 -32.67 -7.65
N GLN A 512 24.57 -32.99 -8.94
CA GLN A 512 24.13 -34.27 -9.51
C GLN A 512 24.91 -35.46 -8.96
N ARG A 513 26.24 -35.36 -8.80
CA ARG A 513 27.07 -36.41 -8.17
C ARG A 513 26.79 -36.61 -6.67
N LYS A 514 26.30 -35.58 -5.96
CA LYS A 514 25.73 -35.73 -4.61
C LYS A 514 24.29 -36.24 -4.64
N ASN A 515 23.55 -35.99 -5.73
CA ASN A 515 22.17 -36.43 -5.91
C ASN A 515 22.02 -37.88 -6.37
N SER A 516 23.00 -38.44 -7.09
CA SER A 516 22.94 -39.75 -7.76
C SER A 516 22.63 -40.90 -6.81
N ASN A 517 22.96 -40.77 -5.52
CA ASN A 517 22.51 -41.70 -4.49
C ASN A 517 21.05 -41.37 -4.06
N ILE A 518 20.11 -41.51 -5.01
CA ILE A 518 18.67 -41.24 -4.79
C ILE A 518 18.09 -42.18 -3.72
N ASN A 519 18.57 -43.43 -3.66
CA ASN A 519 18.14 -44.49 -2.74
C ASN A 519 18.62 -44.31 -1.27
N GLY A 520 18.91 -43.08 -0.83
CA GLY A 520 19.24 -42.78 0.57
C GLY A 520 18.02 -42.87 1.49
N ASP A 521 18.16 -42.33 2.71
CA ASP A 521 17.12 -42.21 3.76
C ASP A 521 15.90 -41.37 3.33
N ARG A 522 15.09 -41.93 2.43
CA ARG A 522 13.86 -41.38 1.84
C ARG A 522 12.83 -42.51 1.70
N TYR A 523 11.57 -42.17 1.90
CA TYR A 523 10.46 -43.10 1.70
C TYR A 523 10.11 -43.15 0.20
N ASP A 524 10.28 -44.31 -0.43
CA ASP A 524 9.82 -44.55 -1.80
C ASP A 524 8.32 -44.83 -1.78
N PHE A 525 7.53 -44.02 -2.49
CA PHE A 525 6.08 -44.19 -2.65
C PHE A 525 5.73 -45.17 -3.78
N GLY A 526 6.73 -45.70 -4.51
CA GLY A 526 6.54 -46.69 -5.56
C GLY A 526 5.73 -46.15 -6.73
N ASP A 527 4.75 -46.94 -7.18
CA ASP A 527 3.89 -46.62 -8.31
C ASP A 527 2.62 -45.81 -7.92
N LEU A 528 2.59 -45.24 -6.70
CA LEU A 528 1.49 -44.38 -6.26
C LEU A 528 1.35 -43.17 -7.21
N LYS A 529 0.16 -43.01 -7.81
CA LYS A 529 -0.16 -41.96 -8.78
C LYS A 529 -0.07 -40.57 -8.12
N VAL A 530 0.77 -39.68 -8.64
CA VAL A 530 0.93 -38.30 -8.19
C VAL A 530 0.39 -37.33 -9.24
N PHE A 531 -0.75 -36.70 -8.95
CA PHE A 531 -1.36 -35.71 -9.84
C PHE A 531 -0.71 -34.34 -9.61
N CYS A 532 0.14 -33.90 -10.52
CA CYS A 532 0.69 -32.54 -10.57
C CYS A 532 -0.23 -31.68 -11.45
N ILE A 533 -1.24 -31.06 -10.84
CA ILE A 533 -2.34 -30.39 -11.56
C ILE A 533 -2.03 -28.90 -11.72
N ASP A 534 -1.45 -28.54 -12.86
CA ASP A 534 -1.05 -27.17 -13.17
C ASP A 534 -1.60 -26.68 -14.53
N SER A 535 -1.32 -25.42 -14.88
CA SER A 535 -1.57 -24.88 -16.22
C SER A 535 -0.55 -25.39 -17.23
N GLU A 536 -0.93 -25.55 -18.50
CA GLU A 536 -0.02 -25.97 -19.59
C GLU A 536 1.22 -25.05 -19.77
N THR A 537 1.12 -23.80 -19.33
CA THR A 537 2.17 -22.77 -19.38
C THR A 537 2.93 -22.59 -18.05
N ALA A 538 2.82 -23.54 -17.12
CA ALA A 538 3.55 -23.49 -15.85
C ALA A 538 5.07 -23.63 -16.05
N HIS A 539 5.85 -22.82 -15.33
CA HIS A 539 7.32 -22.79 -15.43
C HIS A 539 8.05 -23.64 -14.36
N GLU A 540 7.45 -23.80 -13.19
CA GLU A 540 8.01 -24.53 -12.05
C GLU A 540 6.89 -25.41 -11.46
N ILE A 541 7.09 -26.73 -11.37
CA ILE A 541 6.10 -27.69 -10.88
C ILE A 541 6.43 -28.05 -9.44
N ASP A 542 5.95 -27.22 -8.51
CA ASP A 542 6.21 -27.34 -7.08
C ASP A 542 5.49 -28.52 -6.41
N ASP A 543 4.26 -28.86 -6.83
CA ASP A 543 3.36 -29.70 -6.04
C ASP A 543 2.63 -30.80 -6.83
N GLY A 544 2.31 -31.87 -6.11
CA GLY A 544 1.56 -33.02 -6.61
C GLY A 544 0.81 -33.72 -5.48
N VAL A 545 -0.33 -34.32 -5.79
CA VAL A 545 -1.24 -34.93 -4.80
C VAL A 545 -1.51 -36.39 -5.12
N SER A 546 -1.53 -37.22 -4.08
CA SER A 546 -1.94 -38.63 -4.13
C SER A 546 -2.95 -38.95 -3.04
N ILE A 547 -3.72 -40.01 -3.24
CA ILE A 547 -4.73 -40.51 -2.30
C ILE A 547 -4.64 -42.03 -2.19
N GLU A 548 -4.76 -42.54 -0.95
CA GLU A 548 -4.96 -43.96 -0.67
C GLU A 548 -6.36 -44.13 -0.05
N ASN A 549 -7.24 -44.90 -0.70
CA ASN A 549 -8.56 -45.25 -0.18
C ASN A 549 -8.49 -46.58 0.59
N HIS A 550 -8.68 -46.55 1.92
CA HIS A 550 -8.55 -47.74 2.77
C HIS A 550 -9.78 -48.66 2.77
N LYS A 551 -10.81 -48.33 1.97
CA LYS A 551 -12.07 -49.10 1.72
C LYS A 551 -12.90 -49.48 2.96
N LYS A 552 -12.47 -49.07 4.17
CA LYS A 552 -13.19 -49.23 5.45
C LYS A 552 -13.53 -47.85 6.02
N ASP A 553 -14.76 -47.70 6.49
CA ASP A 553 -15.29 -46.54 7.23
C ASP A 553 -15.06 -45.14 6.62
N GLY A 554 -14.84 -45.02 5.30
CA GLY A 554 -14.56 -43.72 4.67
C GLY A 554 -13.23 -43.09 5.10
N LEU A 555 -12.24 -43.92 5.47
CA LEU A 555 -10.88 -43.50 5.78
C LEU A 555 -10.04 -43.38 4.50
N TYR A 556 -9.38 -42.24 4.33
CA TYR A 556 -8.46 -41.97 3.23
C TYR A 556 -7.14 -41.42 3.81
N THR A 557 -6.00 -41.78 3.22
CA THR A 557 -4.75 -41.04 3.44
C THR A 557 -4.51 -40.11 2.26
N LEU A 558 -4.29 -38.83 2.55
CA LEU A 558 -3.87 -37.83 1.58
C LEU A 558 -2.35 -37.68 1.65
N HIS A 559 -1.69 -37.62 0.49
CA HIS A 559 -0.28 -37.32 0.39
C HIS A 559 -0.10 -36.07 -0.48
N ILE A 560 0.43 -35.01 0.12
CA ILE A 560 0.85 -33.81 -0.60
C ILE A 560 2.36 -33.89 -0.78
N HIS A 561 2.79 -34.09 -2.01
CA HIS A 561 4.18 -34.22 -2.43
C HIS A 561 4.66 -32.87 -2.96
N ILE A 562 5.67 -32.28 -2.31
CA ILE A 562 6.26 -31.01 -2.77
C ILE A 562 7.69 -31.27 -3.27
N ALA A 563 8.10 -30.60 -4.34
CA ALA A 563 9.49 -30.54 -4.82
C ALA A 563 10.48 -30.28 -3.67
N ASP A 564 11.67 -30.88 -3.74
CA ASP A 564 12.68 -30.79 -2.67
C ASP A 564 14.00 -30.11 -3.12
N PRO A 565 13.95 -28.82 -3.55
CA PRO A 565 15.14 -28.06 -3.91
C PRO A 565 16.04 -27.79 -2.68
N ALA A 566 15.46 -27.77 -1.47
CA ALA A 566 16.22 -27.60 -0.23
C ALA A 566 17.31 -28.67 -0.07
N SER A 567 17.05 -29.92 -0.50
CA SER A 567 18.02 -31.01 -0.43
C SER A 567 19.27 -30.84 -1.31
N LEU A 568 19.30 -29.86 -2.22
CA LEU A 568 20.46 -29.55 -3.06
C LEU A 568 21.47 -28.63 -2.35
N PHE A 569 21.05 -27.94 -1.29
CA PHE A 569 21.87 -26.98 -0.55
C PHE A 569 22.55 -27.64 0.65
N PRO A 570 23.85 -27.37 0.93
CA PRO A 570 24.52 -27.89 2.12
C PRO A 570 23.84 -27.44 3.41
N GLU A 571 23.21 -26.26 3.43
CA GLU A 571 22.36 -25.76 4.52
C GLU A 571 21.32 -26.80 5.01
N SER A 572 20.84 -27.71 4.17
CA SER A 572 19.88 -28.76 4.57
C SER A 572 20.48 -29.89 5.42
N THR A 573 21.80 -30.09 5.40
CA THR A 573 22.45 -31.29 5.97
C THR A 573 23.68 -30.99 6.82
N ASP A 574 24.49 -30.00 6.45
CA ASP A 574 25.72 -29.64 7.15
C ASP A 574 25.42 -28.79 8.39
N ILE A 575 25.98 -29.19 9.55
CA ILE A 575 25.75 -28.48 10.83
C ILE A 575 26.57 -27.18 10.89
N GLU A 576 27.73 -27.13 10.21
CA GLU A 576 28.60 -25.95 10.16
C GLU A 576 27.96 -24.80 9.37
N SER A 577 27.15 -25.14 8.37
CA SER A 577 26.31 -24.20 7.61
C SER A 577 25.19 -23.60 8.49
N GLN A 578 25.50 -22.52 9.22
CA GLN A 578 24.54 -21.77 10.05
C GLN A 578 24.05 -20.51 9.33
N GLY A 579 22.74 -20.40 9.10
CA GLY A 579 22.15 -19.32 8.32
C GLY A 579 22.25 -19.55 6.80
N ILE A 580 22.50 -18.48 6.03
CA ILE A 580 22.72 -18.53 4.58
C ILE A 580 24.22 -18.48 4.34
N THR A 581 24.78 -19.52 3.73
CA THR A 581 26.23 -19.64 3.48
C THR A 581 26.58 -19.70 2.00
N THR A 582 25.70 -20.25 1.17
CA THR A 582 25.90 -20.37 -0.28
C THR A 582 25.46 -19.11 -1.05
N ASP A 583 26.23 -18.72 -2.06
CA ASP A 583 25.93 -17.53 -2.87
C ASP A 583 24.61 -17.67 -3.64
N VAL A 584 24.27 -18.86 -4.11
CA VAL A 584 22.99 -19.14 -4.78
C VAL A 584 21.82 -18.87 -3.83
N LEU A 585 21.88 -19.35 -2.59
CA LEU A 585 20.82 -19.11 -1.59
C LEU A 585 20.76 -17.62 -1.16
N ASN A 586 21.89 -16.92 -1.16
CA ASN A 586 21.97 -15.47 -0.94
C ASN A 586 21.33 -14.65 -2.08
N VAL A 587 21.46 -15.10 -3.34
CA VAL A 587 20.73 -14.49 -4.48
C VAL A 587 19.25 -14.86 -4.44
N ALA A 588 18.90 -16.10 -4.08
CA ALA A 588 17.51 -16.53 -3.90
C ALA A 588 16.80 -15.69 -2.81
N LEU A 589 17.45 -15.36 -1.69
CA LEU A 589 16.92 -14.39 -0.71
C LEU A 589 16.68 -13.01 -1.35
N LYS A 590 17.65 -12.48 -2.12
CA LYS A 590 17.51 -11.15 -2.76
C LYS A 590 16.37 -11.11 -3.77
N ARG A 591 16.13 -12.21 -4.50
CA ARG A 591 14.96 -12.38 -5.38
C ARG A 591 13.66 -12.60 -4.58
N SER A 592 13.74 -13.32 -3.46
CA SER A 592 12.68 -13.79 -2.53
C SER A 592 11.49 -14.56 -3.13
N PHE A 593 11.16 -14.31 -4.40
CA PHE A 593 10.08 -14.93 -5.15
C PHE A 593 10.45 -14.97 -6.64
N THR A 594 9.88 -15.91 -7.39
CA THR A 594 9.88 -15.83 -8.85
C THR A 594 9.07 -14.60 -9.26
N THR A 595 9.64 -13.80 -10.17
CA THR A 595 9.03 -12.56 -10.65
C THR A 595 8.18 -12.87 -11.87
N TYR A 596 6.87 -13.06 -11.67
CA TYR A 596 5.90 -13.18 -12.75
C TYR A 596 5.32 -11.80 -13.09
N LEU A 597 5.52 -11.36 -14.33
CA LEU A 597 4.86 -10.22 -14.96
C LEU A 597 4.17 -10.72 -16.24
N PRO A 598 3.17 -10.00 -16.79
CA PRO A 598 2.61 -10.35 -18.11
C PRO A 598 3.67 -10.40 -19.21
N ASP A 599 4.74 -9.62 -19.05
CA ASP A 599 5.85 -9.46 -19.99
C ASP A 599 6.88 -10.59 -19.96
N LEU A 600 7.14 -11.19 -18.79
CA LEU A 600 8.24 -12.13 -18.57
C LEU A 600 8.17 -12.82 -17.19
N VAL A 601 8.95 -13.89 -17.07
CA VAL A 601 9.21 -14.59 -15.81
C VAL A 601 10.70 -14.55 -15.48
N VAL A 602 11.06 -14.22 -14.23
CA VAL A 602 12.44 -14.40 -13.70
C VAL A 602 12.40 -15.34 -12.49
N PRO A 603 12.84 -16.60 -12.63
CA PRO A 603 12.90 -17.58 -11.55
C PRO A 603 13.67 -17.10 -10.31
N MET A 604 13.21 -17.53 -9.13
CA MET A 604 13.92 -17.29 -7.87
C MET A 604 15.24 -18.05 -7.82
N LEU A 605 15.23 -19.30 -8.27
CA LEU A 605 16.36 -20.22 -8.32
C LEU A 605 16.96 -20.30 -9.73
N PRO A 606 18.18 -20.86 -9.90
CA PRO A 606 18.69 -21.24 -11.21
C PRO A 606 17.78 -22.28 -11.88
N GLU A 607 17.63 -22.17 -13.21
CA GLU A 607 16.90 -23.14 -14.05
C GLU A 607 17.33 -24.59 -13.78
N SER A 608 18.65 -24.82 -13.68
CA SER A 608 19.24 -26.11 -13.32
C SER A 608 18.78 -26.71 -11.98
N ILE A 609 18.36 -25.88 -11.03
CA ILE A 609 17.84 -26.32 -9.73
C ILE A 609 16.34 -26.62 -9.81
N CYS A 610 15.59 -25.85 -10.61
CA CYS A 610 14.21 -26.18 -10.96
C CYS A 610 14.15 -27.52 -11.70
N ASP A 611 14.93 -27.68 -12.78
CA ASP A 611 15.02 -28.91 -13.57
C ASP A 611 15.31 -30.17 -12.76
N LEU A 612 16.12 -30.08 -11.70
CA LEU A 612 16.45 -31.20 -10.82
C LEU A 612 15.39 -31.51 -9.76
N SER A 613 14.45 -30.60 -9.54
CA SER A 613 13.49 -30.62 -8.42
C SER A 613 12.02 -30.68 -8.86
N ASP A 614 11.71 -30.22 -10.07
CA ASP A 614 10.37 -30.20 -10.66
C ASP A 614 9.73 -31.58 -10.68
N LEU A 615 8.45 -31.63 -10.30
CA LEU A 615 7.62 -32.82 -10.37
C LEU A 615 7.06 -33.04 -11.79
N GLY A 616 6.20 -34.05 -11.97
CA GLY A 616 5.52 -34.30 -13.25
C GLY A 616 6.34 -35.09 -14.30
N LYS A 617 7.59 -35.47 -13.99
CA LYS A 617 8.49 -36.17 -14.92
C LYS A 617 8.21 -37.67 -14.93
N GLN A 618 7.25 -38.10 -15.76
CA GLN A 618 6.75 -39.49 -15.80
C GLN A 618 7.87 -40.54 -15.88
N GLY A 619 7.85 -41.51 -14.95
CA GLY A 619 8.83 -42.59 -14.87
C GLY A 619 10.18 -42.20 -14.25
N GLN A 620 10.45 -40.92 -14.02
CA GLN A 620 11.67 -40.45 -13.38
C GLN A 620 11.50 -40.43 -11.86
N LYS A 621 12.42 -41.07 -11.11
CA LYS A 621 12.46 -40.97 -9.64
C LYS A 621 12.81 -39.55 -9.22
N THR A 622 11.83 -38.83 -8.69
CA THR A 622 11.92 -37.43 -8.28
C THR A 622 11.83 -37.29 -6.77
N ARG A 623 12.67 -36.43 -6.20
CA ARG A 623 12.77 -36.21 -4.75
C ARG A 623 11.71 -35.24 -4.27
N THR A 624 11.06 -35.59 -3.17
CA THR A 624 10.00 -34.77 -2.57
C THR A 624 10.19 -34.56 -1.07
N LEU A 625 9.54 -33.52 -0.55
CA LEU A 625 9.15 -33.43 0.85
C LEU A 625 7.64 -33.67 0.91
N SER A 626 7.27 -34.81 1.49
CA SER A 626 5.90 -35.34 1.46
C SER A 626 5.21 -35.18 2.80
N PHE A 627 4.00 -34.63 2.77
CA PHE A 627 3.12 -34.47 3.92
C PHE A 627 1.96 -35.44 3.80
N SER A 628 1.93 -36.47 4.63
CA SER A 628 0.86 -37.49 4.62
C SER A 628 -0.04 -37.34 5.84
N VAL A 629 -1.36 -37.40 5.65
CA VAL A 629 -2.35 -37.26 6.74
C VAL A 629 -3.60 -38.08 6.44
N ASP A 630 -4.15 -38.72 7.47
CA ASP A 630 -5.40 -39.45 7.38
C ASP A 630 -6.60 -38.51 7.59
N VAL A 631 -7.61 -38.68 6.73
CA VAL A 631 -8.91 -38.00 6.83
C VAL A 631 -10.03 -39.04 6.84
N LYS A 632 -11.01 -38.85 7.72
CA LYS A 632 -12.20 -39.70 7.80
C LYS A 632 -13.42 -38.91 7.34
N VAL A 633 -14.06 -39.36 6.27
CA VAL A 633 -15.37 -38.86 5.83
C VAL A 633 -16.43 -39.42 6.78
N LEU A 634 -17.28 -38.55 7.32
CA LEU A 634 -18.27 -38.90 8.34
C LEU A 634 -19.70 -38.85 7.78
N PRO A 635 -20.63 -39.67 8.29
CA PRO A 635 -22.05 -39.60 7.90
C PRO A 635 -22.64 -38.20 8.16
N LYS A 636 -23.53 -37.74 7.26
CA LYS A 636 -24.16 -36.41 7.34
C LYS A 636 -24.88 -36.13 8.67
N SER A 637 -25.35 -37.17 9.37
CA SER A 637 -25.99 -37.09 10.69
C SER A 637 -25.09 -36.56 11.81
N THR A 638 -23.76 -36.60 11.64
CA THR A 638 -22.79 -36.14 12.65
C THR A 638 -22.62 -34.61 12.72
N GLY A 639 -23.20 -33.86 11.78
CA GLY A 639 -23.05 -32.39 11.68
C GLY A 639 -21.66 -31.90 11.25
N LYS A 640 -20.69 -32.80 11.06
CA LYS A 640 -19.31 -32.52 10.65
C LYS A 640 -18.95 -33.52 9.53
N PRO A 641 -18.85 -33.10 8.26
CA PRO A 641 -18.77 -34.05 7.15
C PRO A 641 -17.40 -34.74 7.01
N ILE A 642 -16.33 -34.16 7.59
CA ILE A 642 -14.98 -34.72 7.53
C ILE A 642 -14.19 -34.43 8.81
N GLU A 643 -13.31 -35.36 9.17
CA GLU A 643 -12.34 -35.27 10.26
C GLU A 643 -10.91 -35.38 9.72
N ILE A 644 -10.05 -34.43 10.12
CA ILE A 644 -8.60 -34.51 9.91
C ILE A 644 -7.98 -35.15 11.15
N ILE A 645 -7.34 -36.31 11.00
CA ILE A 645 -6.73 -37.05 12.11
C ILE A 645 -5.32 -36.49 12.33
N TYR A 646 -5.18 -35.34 13.00
CA TYR A 646 -3.89 -34.63 13.13
C TYR A 646 -2.72 -35.50 13.62
N ASN A 647 -2.96 -36.48 14.49
CA ASN A 647 -1.93 -37.38 15.03
C ASN A 647 -1.37 -38.37 14.00
N SER A 648 -2.03 -38.53 12.84
CA SER A 648 -1.53 -39.35 11.71
C SER A 648 -0.48 -38.63 10.85
N LEU A 649 -0.26 -37.32 11.06
CA LEU A 649 0.61 -36.50 10.23
C LEU A 649 2.03 -37.07 10.18
N LYS A 650 2.46 -37.47 8.98
CA LYS A 650 3.83 -37.92 8.69
C LYS A 650 4.47 -36.97 7.70
N ILE A 651 5.52 -36.27 8.14
CA ILE A 651 6.39 -35.47 7.28
C ILE A 651 7.61 -36.33 6.91
N ARG A 652 7.81 -36.60 5.63
CA ARG A 652 8.85 -37.52 5.14
C ARG A 652 9.61 -36.92 3.97
N LYS A 653 10.94 -37.12 3.94
CA LYS A 653 11.70 -37.04 2.69
C LYS A 653 11.24 -38.20 1.81
N GLY A 654 10.73 -37.92 0.61
CA GLY A 654 10.09 -38.88 -0.27
C GLY A 654 10.79 -39.05 -1.61
N ILE A 655 10.40 -40.10 -2.33
CA ILE A 655 10.65 -40.36 -3.75
C ILE A 655 9.33 -40.76 -4.40
N VAL A 656 9.02 -40.20 -5.56
CA VAL A 656 7.85 -40.53 -6.40
C VAL A 656 8.29 -40.65 -7.87
N SER A 657 7.55 -41.37 -8.71
CA SER A 657 7.84 -41.49 -10.14
C SER A 657 6.65 -41.66 -11.08
N ASN A 658 5.46 -42.00 -10.56
CA ASN A 658 4.25 -42.13 -11.37
C ASN A 658 3.46 -40.81 -11.36
N PHE A 659 3.52 -40.07 -12.47
CA PHE A 659 2.91 -38.77 -12.70
C PHE A 659 1.94 -38.80 -13.90
N PRO A 660 0.67 -39.23 -13.71
CA PRO A 660 -0.33 -39.13 -14.76
C PRO A 660 -0.46 -37.69 -15.27
N LYS A 661 -0.40 -37.50 -16.59
CA LYS A 661 -0.53 -36.16 -17.20
C LYS A 661 -1.94 -35.60 -16.88
N ALA A 662 -1.97 -34.49 -16.15
CA ALA A 662 -3.20 -33.86 -15.70
C ALA A 662 -3.01 -32.33 -15.62
N THR A 663 -3.67 -31.58 -16.50
CA THR A 663 -3.82 -30.12 -16.33
C THR A 663 -5.12 -29.80 -15.57
N TYR A 664 -5.31 -28.56 -15.11
CA TYR A 664 -6.62 -28.12 -14.58
C TYR A 664 -7.77 -28.46 -15.55
N ASN A 665 -7.61 -28.13 -16.84
CA ASN A 665 -8.58 -28.40 -17.90
C ASN A 665 -8.85 -29.90 -18.11
N ASP A 666 -7.82 -30.75 -18.03
CA ASP A 666 -7.98 -32.20 -18.16
C ASP A 666 -8.74 -32.79 -16.96
N VAL A 667 -8.42 -32.34 -15.74
CA VAL A 667 -9.09 -32.81 -14.52
C VAL A 667 -10.56 -32.42 -14.51
N ASP A 668 -10.89 -31.18 -14.87
CA ASP A 668 -12.30 -30.76 -14.96
C ASP A 668 -13.06 -31.53 -16.04
N ARG A 669 -12.42 -31.85 -17.18
CA ARG A 669 -12.99 -32.72 -18.20
C ARG A 669 -13.24 -34.13 -17.65
N ILE A 670 -12.24 -34.75 -17.03
CA ILE A 670 -12.34 -36.10 -16.44
C ILE A 670 -13.44 -36.19 -15.38
N LEU A 671 -13.59 -35.16 -14.53
CA LEU A 671 -14.64 -35.06 -13.51
C LEU A 671 -16.05 -34.84 -14.08
N SER A 672 -16.20 -34.65 -15.40
CA SER A 672 -17.49 -34.45 -16.08
C SER A 672 -17.89 -35.62 -17.00
N ILE A 673 -16.96 -36.53 -17.33
CA ILE A 673 -17.18 -37.66 -18.24
C ILE A 673 -17.91 -38.82 -17.54
N THR A 674 -18.87 -39.43 -18.22
CA THR A 674 -19.54 -40.68 -17.81
C THR A 674 -18.67 -41.92 -18.07
N ASP A 675 -18.87 -42.98 -17.30
CA ASP A 675 -17.84 -44.00 -17.03
C ASP A 675 -17.30 -44.81 -18.24
N SER A 676 -17.96 -44.79 -19.40
CA SER A 676 -17.53 -45.56 -20.59
C SER A 676 -16.22 -45.08 -21.22
N GLU A 677 -15.79 -43.85 -20.96
CA GLU A 677 -14.54 -43.27 -21.49
C GLU A 677 -13.57 -42.82 -20.37
N ALA A 678 -13.83 -43.21 -19.13
CA ALA A 678 -13.07 -42.73 -17.98
C ALA A 678 -11.64 -43.31 -17.90
N PRO A 679 -10.61 -42.51 -17.59
CA PRO A 679 -9.27 -43.03 -17.30
C PRO A 679 -9.27 -43.84 -15.99
N PRO A 680 -8.34 -44.82 -15.82
CA PRO A 680 -8.28 -45.73 -14.66
C PRO A 680 -7.82 -45.06 -13.34
N PHE A 681 -7.90 -43.73 -13.27
CA PHE A 681 -7.60 -42.89 -12.12
C PHE A 681 -8.69 -41.84 -11.86
N LYS A 682 -9.84 -41.93 -12.55
CA LYS A 682 -11.02 -41.08 -12.31
C LYS A 682 -11.48 -41.16 -10.84
N GLU A 683 -11.60 -42.37 -10.28
CA GLU A 683 -12.04 -42.59 -8.89
C GLU A 683 -11.13 -41.87 -7.86
N ASP A 684 -9.82 -41.79 -8.13
CA ASP A 684 -8.85 -41.07 -7.28
C ASP A 684 -9.12 -39.55 -7.31
N LEU A 685 -9.35 -39.00 -8.52
CA LEU A 685 -9.66 -37.58 -8.72
C LEU A 685 -11.05 -37.20 -8.17
N GLU A 686 -12.05 -38.08 -8.30
CA GLU A 686 -13.38 -37.88 -7.71
C GLU A 686 -13.31 -37.89 -6.19
N SER A 687 -12.54 -38.82 -5.60
CA SER A 687 -12.31 -38.88 -4.15
C SER A 687 -11.60 -37.63 -3.63
N LEU A 688 -10.57 -37.15 -4.34
CA LEU A 688 -9.89 -35.89 -4.03
C LEU A 688 -10.82 -34.67 -4.19
N SER A 689 -11.63 -34.62 -5.25
CA SER A 689 -12.62 -33.56 -5.49
C SER A 689 -13.67 -33.53 -4.37
N MET A 690 -14.20 -34.68 -3.96
CA MET A 690 -15.12 -34.81 -2.83
C MET A 690 -14.46 -34.30 -1.53
N ILE A 691 -13.28 -34.82 -1.19
CA ILE A 691 -12.58 -34.46 0.06
C ILE A 691 -12.26 -32.97 0.11
N SER A 692 -11.81 -32.37 -1.00
CA SER A 692 -11.53 -30.92 -1.06
C SER A 692 -12.77 -30.08 -0.74
N LYS A 693 -13.94 -30.41 -1.31
CA LYS A 693 -15.22 -29.75 -1.01
C LYS A 693 -15.57 -29.87 0.48
N LEU A 694 -15.38 -31.04 1.09
CA LEU A 694 -15.63 -31.24 2.53
C LEU A 694 -14.63 -30.47 3.43
N LEU A 695 -13.36 -30.38 3.04
CA LEU A 695 -12.35 -29.57 3.74
C LEU A 695 -12.71 -28.09 3.67
N ARG A 696 -13.12 -27.59 2.49
CA ARG A 696 -13.60 -26.22 2.29
C ARG A 696 -14.80 -25.92 3.18
N GLU A 697 -15.80 -26.80 3.20
CA GLU A 697 -16.96 -26.68 4.11
C GLU A 697 -16.54 -26.60 5.57
N LEU A 698 -15.59 -27.43 6.01
CA LEU A 698 -15.06 -27.42 7.38
C LEU A 698 -14.39 -26.08 7.70
N ARG A 699 -13.55 -25.54 6.79
CA ARG A 699 -12.90 -24.23 6.99
C ARG A 699 -13.91 -23.10 7.11
N ILE A 700 -14.96 -23.10 6.28
CA ILE A 700 -16.02 -22.08 6.30
C ILE A 700 -16.86 -22.21 7.59
N LYS A 701 -17.49 -23.37 7.81
CA LYS A 701 -18.48 -23.59 8.88
C LYS A 701 -17.86 -23.62 10.28
N LYS A 702 -16.72 -24.30 10.45
CA LYS A 702 -16.07 -24.47 11.77
C LYS A 702 -15.01 -23.41 12.03
N ASN A 703 -14.18 -23.10 11.04
CA ASN A 703 -13.02 -22.22 11.26
C ASN A 703 -13.27 -20.75 10.87
N ASN A 704 -14.48 -20.40 10.43
CA ASN A 704 -14.89 -19.06 10.06
C ASN A 704 -14.10 -18.44 8.89
N ALA A 705 -13.56 -19.28 7.99
CA ALA A 705 -12.88 -18.84 6.78
C ALA A 705 -13.78 -17.95 5.90
N VAL A 706 -13.15 -17.09 5.12
CA VAL A 706 -13.77 -16.18 4.15
C VAL A 706 -13.16 -16.47 2.79
N ILE A 707 -14.01 -16.84 1.84
CA ILE A 707 -13.64 -17.13 0.45
C ILE A 707 -14.38 -16.12 -0.44
N PHE A 708 -13.67 -15.53 -1.38
CA PHE A 708 -14.27 -14.78 -2.48
C PHE A 708 -14.35 -15.72 -3.68
N GLY A 709 -15.50 -15.71 -4.36
CA GLY A 709 -15.68 -16.50 -5.57
C GLY A 709 -15.26 -15.73 -6.82
N GLU A 710 -15.88 -16.15 -7.92
CA GLU A 710 -15.66 -15.60 -9.25
C GLU A 710 -15.96 -14.10 -9.32
N GLY A 711 -15.26 -13.40 -10.22
CA GLY A 711 -15.45 -11.97 -10.45
C GLY A 711 -14.57 -11.03 -9.61
N PHE A 712 -13.78 -11.53 -8.65
CA PHE A 712 -12.77 -10.68 -7.97
C PHE A 712 -11.58 -10.35 -8.87
N ASN A 713 -11.19 -11.28 -9.75
CA ASN A 713 -10.06 -11.19 -10.67
C ASN A 713 -10.53 -11.39 -12.11
N ARG A 714 -11.14 -10.35 -12.69
CA ARG A 714 -11.56 -10.30 -14.10
C ARG A 714 -10.58 -9.55 -14.99
N GLY A 715 -10.47 -9.95 -16.25
CA GLY A 715 -9.62 -9.28 -17.23
C GLY A 715 -8.15 -9.31 -16.82
N LEU A 716 -7.63 -10.49 -16.45
CA LEU A 716 -6.21 -10.73 -16.26
C LEU A 716 -5.50 -10.70 -17.61
N VAL A 717 -4.41 -9.93 -17.68
CA VAL A 717 -3.66 -9.71 -18.92
C VAL A 717 -2.84 -10.94 -19.29
N THR A 718 -3.00 -11.42 -20.52
CA THR A 718 -2.13 -12.39 -21.18
C THR A 718 -1.55 -11.75 -22.45
N LEU A 719 -0.25 -11.88 -22.68
CA LEU A 719 0.43 -11.32 -23.85
C LEU A 719 0.71 -12.43 -24.87
N ASN A 720 0.16 -12.29 -26.06
CA ASN A 720 0.41 -13.19 -27.18
C ASN A 720 1.57 -12.63 -28.01
N THR A 721 2.55 -13.47 -28.36
CA THR A 721 3.72 -13.09 -29.16
C THR A 721 3.86 -13.96 -30.40
N ASN A 722 4.50 -13.44 -31.45
CA ASN A 722 4.87 -14.22 -32.63
C ASN A 722 6.16 -15.04 -32.37
N LYS A 723 6.59 -15.82 -33.36
CA LYS A 723 7.81 -16.64 -33.27
C LYS A 723 9.12 -15.85 -33.15
N GLU A 724 9.09 -14.55 -33.47
CA GLU A 724 10.22 -13.62 -33.34
C GLU A 724 10.22 -12.89 -31.98
N GLY A 725 9.22 -13.13 -31.12
CA GLY A 725 9.05 -12.50 -29.82
C GLY A 725 8.34 -11.13 -29.86
N GLU A 726 7.82 -10.71 -31.02
CA GLU A 726 7.02 -9.49 -31.13
C GLU A 726 5.61 -9.69 -30.59
N LEU A 727 5.08 -8.71 -29.85
CA LEU A 727 3.72 -8.74 -29.32
C LEU A 727 2.70 -8.65 -30.46
N THR A 728 1.84 -9.66 -30.58
CA THR A 728 0.75 -9.69 -31.57
C THR A 728 -0.56 -9.19 -30.99
N GLU A 729 -0.89 -9.58 -29.75
CA GLU A 729 -2.19 -9.30 -29.14
C GLU A 729 -2.08 -9.23 -27.60
N VAL A 730 -2.89 -8.34 -27.00
CA VAL A 730 -3.16 -8.31 -25.56
C VAL A 730 -4.53 -8.96 -25.34
N SER A 731 -4.53 -10.17 -24.79
CA SER A 731 -5.75 -10.92 -24.48
C SER A 731 -6.07 -10.87 -22.98
N PHE A 732 -7.32 -11.18 -22.63
CA PHE A 732 -7.86 -11.06 -21.29
C PHE A 732 -8.56 -12.34 -20.87
N SER A 733 -8.26 -12.83 -19.67
CA SER A 733 -8.90 -14.01 -19.09
C SER A 733 -9.43 -13.74 -17.67
N ASP A 734 -10.54 -14.38 -17.32
CA ASP A 734 -11.09 -14.32 -15.96
C ASP A 734 -10.59 -15.50 -15.13
N GLN A 735 -10.33 -15.28 -13.85
CA GLN A 735 -10.05 -16.38 -12.94
C GLN A 735 -11.36 -17.08 -12.54
N ALA A 736 -11.62 -18.24 -13.16
CA ALA A 736 -12.73 -19.12 -12.82
C ALA A 736 -12.44 -19.98 -11.57
N GLU A 737 -13.50 -20.38 -10.85
CA GLU A 737 -13.40 -21.38 -9.76
C GLU A 737 -13.99 -22.72 -10.19
N THR A 738 -13.13 -23.55 -10.80
CA THR A 738 -13.44 -24.89 -11.28
C THR A 738 -13.22 -25.98 -10.20
N PRO A 739 -13.82 -27.18 -10.32
CA PRO A 739 -13.56 -28.31 -9.43
C PRO A 739 -12.06 -28.64 -9.21
N SER A 740 -11.24 -28.57 -10.27
CA SER A 740 -9.79 -28.80 -10.21
C SER A 740 -9.04 -27.75 -9.38
N THR A 741 -9.33 -26.45 -9.55
CA THR A 741 -8.73 -25.38 -8.75
C THR A 741 -9.17 -25.43 -7.28
N VAL A 742 -10.41 -25.85 -6.99
CA VAL A 742 -10.84 -26.13 -5.61
C VAL A 742 -10.06 -27.31 -5.02
N LEU A 743 -9.86 -28.40 -5.78
CA LEU A 743 -9.09 -29.57 -5.36
C LEU A 743 -7.67 -29.17 -4.93
N VAL A 744 -6.89 -28.55 -5.83
CA VAL A 744 -5.50 -28.16 -5.56
C VAL A 744 -5.44 -27.15 -4.41
N SER A 745 -6.27 -26.11 -4.43
CA SER A 745 -6.20 -25.06 -3.40
C SER A 745 -6.48 -25.56 -1.98
N GLU A 746 -7.41 -26.49 -1.78
CA GLU A 746 -7.67 -27.07 -0.46
C GLU A 746 -6.55 -28.00 0.01
N MET A 747 -5.92 -28.77 -0.90
CA MET A 747 -4.76 -29.61 -0.56
C MET A 747 -3.57 -28.75 -0.12
N MET A 748 -3.30 -27.65 -0.83
CA MET A 748 -2.24 -26.72 -0.46
C MET A 748 -2.57 -25.96 0.84
N ILE A 749 -3.83 -25.58 1.07
CA ILE A 749 -4.25 -24.96 2.34
C ILE A 749 -4.10 -25.95 3.50
N LEU A 750 -4.46 -27.23 3.30
CA LEU A 750 -4.32 -28.29 4.29
C LEU A 750 -2.84 -28.50 4.66
N ALA A 751 -1.96 -28.71 3.69
CA ALA A 751 -0.52 -28.90 3.92
C ALA A 751 0.09 -27.72 4.69
N ASN A 752 -0.15 -26.48 4.23
CA ASN A 752 0.36 -25.26 4.89
C ASN A 752 -0.21 -25.03 6.31
N THR A 753 -1.42 -25.53 6.60
CA THR A 753 -2.02 -25.48 7.95
C THR A 753 -1.44 -26.57 8.86
N LEU A 754 -1.26 -27.79 8.35
CA LEU A 754 -0.68 -28.91 9.09
C LEU A 754 0.78 -28.64 9.47
N VAL A 755 1.59 -28.13 8.54
CA VAL A 755 2.98 -27.80 8.83
C VAL A 755 3.09 -26.55 9.71
N GLY A 756 2.21 -25.55 9.55
CA GLY A 756 2.12 -24.43 10.48
C GLY A 756 1.82 -24.85 11.92
N ARG A 757 0.95 -25.86 12.09
CA ARG A 757 0.70 -26.50 13.39
C ARG A 757 1.94 -27.26 13.89
N PHE A 758 2.55 -28.10 13.06
CA PHE A 758 3.75 -28.88 13.39
C PHE A 758 4.91 -28.00 13.87
N PHE A 759 5.18 -26.86 13.21
CA PHE A 759 6.19 -25.90 13.63
C PHE A 759 5.89 -25.31 15.00
N ALA A 760 4.64 -24.92 15.26
CA ALA A 760 4.24 -24.34 16.53
C ALA A 760 4.33 -25.34 17.70
N GLU A 761 3.90 -26.59 17.49
CA GLU A 761 3.95 -27.65 18.50
C GLU A 761 5.40 -28.07 18.81
N ASN A 762 6.26 -28.19 17.79
CA ASN A 762 7.67 -28.58 17.94
C ASN A 762 8.61 -27.39 18.22
N LYS A 763 8.08 -26.16 18.39
CA LYS A 763 8.84 -24.92 18.61
C LYS A 763 9.90 -24.64 17.53
N ILE A 764 9.63 -25.02 16.29
CA ILE A 764 10.50 -24.76 15.13
C ILE A 764 10.26 -23.33 14.66
N SER A 765 11.31 -22.52 14.57
CA SER A 765 11.21 -21.17 14.00
C SER A 765 11.08 -21.23 12.48
N GLY A 766 10.01 -20.63 11.93
CA GLY A 766 9.71 -20.63 10.50
C GLY A 766 8.96 -19.37 10.05
N VAL A 767 8.80 -19.22 8.74
CA VAL A 767 8.14 -18.05 8.14
C VAL A 767 6.65 -18.33 7.95
N PHE A 768 5.83 -17.76 8.85
CA PHE A 768 4.38 -17.81 8.79
C PHE A 768 3.83 -16.70 7.90
N ARG A 769 2.63 -16.92 7.33
CA ARG A 769 1.87 -15.92 6.58
C ARG A 769 0.53 -15.70 7.28
N CYS A 770 0.25 -14.46 7.65
CA CYS A 770 -0.86 -14.11 8.53
C CYS A 770 -1.75 -13.02 7.90
N TYR A 771 -2.95 -12.87 8.44
CA TYR A 771 -3.91 -11.83 8.07
C TYR A 771 -4.72 -11.45 9.30
N LYS A 772 -4.86 -10.15 9.54
CA LYS A 772 -5.74 -9.58 10.57
C LYS A 772 -6.73 -8.60 9.94
N GLN A 773 -8.01 -8.77 10.25
CA GLN A 773 -9.08 -7.85 9.89
C GLN A 773 -8.81 -6.44 10.45
N LEU A 774 -9.33 -5.42 9.77
CA LEU A 774 -9.27 -4.05 10.28
C LEU A 774 -10.27 -3.85 11.42
N PRO A 775 -9.97 -3.04 12.44
CA PRO A 775 -10.97 -2.53 13.37
C PRO A 775 -11.95 -1.63 12.60
N LEU A 776 -13.24 -1.87 12.79
CA LEU A 776 -14.34 -1.14 12.19
C LEU A 776 -15.26 -0.62 13.29
N ASP A 777 -15.96 0.49 13.05
CA ASP A 777 -17.04 0.94 13.92
C ASP A 777 -18.23 -0.05 13.89
N ALA A 778 -19.10 -0.04 14.89
CA ALA A 778 -20.14 -1.04 15.09
C ALA A 778 -21.05 -1.24 13.85
N ILE A 779 -21.46 -0.15 13.20
CA ILE A 779 -22.30 -0.19 11.98
C ILE A 779 -21.53 -0.80 10.81
N ALA A 780 -20.30 -0.33 10.56
CA ALA A 780 -19.43 -0.91 9.53
C ALA A 780 -19.14 -2.39 9.78
N GLN A 781 -18.94 -2.79 11.04
CA GLN A 781 -18.69 -4.16 11.43
C GLN A 781 -19.91 -5.06 11.22
N GLN A 782 -21.13 -4.57 11.49
CA GLN A 782 -22.37 -5.28 11.19
C GLN A 782 -22.57 -5.44 9.67
N GLN A 783 -22.36 -4.38 8.89
CA GLN A 783 -22.44 -4.43 7.42
C GLN A 783 -21.41 -5.40 6.82
N TYR A 784 -20.15 -5.32 7.26
CA TYR A 784 -19.09 -6.26 6.90
C TYR A 784 -19.47 -7.70 7.26
N ASN A 785 -19.95 -7.95 8.48
CA ASN A 785 -20.37 -9.28 8.92
C ASN A 785 -21.52 -9.84 8.07
N SER A 786 -22.48 -9.00 7.67
CA SER A 786 -23.59 -9.39 6.78
C SER A 786 -23.07 -9.86 5.41
N LEU A 787 -22.28 -9.03 4.74
CA LEU A 787 -21.71 -9.33 3.42
C LEU A 787 -20.80 -10.58 3.45
N ILE A 788 -19.99 -10.72 4.50
CA ILE A 788 -19.12 -11.89 4.72
C ILE A 788 -19.95 -13.15 5.06
N THR A 789 -21.10 -13.02 5.72
CA THR A 789 -21.98 -14.16 6.02
C THR A 789 -22.62 -14.72 4.75
N SER A 790 -22.95 -13.89 3.76
CA SER A 790 -23.37 -14.36 2.43
C SER A 790 -22.29 -15.22 1.77
N ALA A 791 -21.04 -14.73 1.74
CA ALA A 791 -19.89 -15.49 1.25
C ALA A 791 -19.72 -16.84 1.97
N LYS A 792 -19.88 -16.86 3.31
CA LYS A 792 -19.82 -18.08 4.14
C LYS A 792 -20.99 -19.05 3.91
N LYS A 793 -22.08 -18.64 3.27
CA LYS A 793 -23.19 -19.52 2.88
C LYS A 793 -22.99 -20.17 1.50
N GLY A 794 -21.84 -19.95 0.85
CA GLY A 794 -21.58 -20.38 -0.53
C GLY A 794 -22.25 -19.49 -1.58
N VAL A 795 -22.88 -18.39 -1.17
CA VAL A 795 -23.37 -17.36 -2.09
C VAL A 795 -22.22 -16.38 -2.31
N PHE A 796 -21.52 -16.52 -3.44
CA PHE A 796 -20.42 -15.63 -3.76
C PHE A 796 -20.90 -14.17 -3.85
N PRO A 797 -20.21 -13.21 -3.21
CA PRO A 797 -20.63 -11.80 -3.23
C PRO A 797 -20.61 -11.25 -4.66
N LYS A 798 -21.60 -10.42 -5.02
CA LYS A 798 -21.61 -9.77 -6.33
C LYS A 798 -20.45 -8.78 -6.43
N LEU A 799 -20.07 -8.38 -7.65
CA LEU A 799 -18.99 -7.41 -7.87
C LEU A 799 -19.21 -6.07 -7.11
N GLU A 800 -20.47 -5.67 -6.94
CA GLU A 800 -20.90 -4.55 -6.08
C GLU A 800 -20.51 -4.76 -4.61
N ASP A 801 -20.86 -5.93 -4.04
CA ASP A 801 -20.54 -6.31 -2.66
C ASP A 801 -19.02 -6.46 -2.45
N ILE A 802 -18.33 -7.05 -3.44
CA ILE A 802 -16.87 -7.13 -3.51
C ILE A 802 -16.26 -5.73 -3.45
N THR A 803 -16.79 -4.79 -4.22
CA THR A 803 -16.28 -3.41 -4.28
C THR A 803 -16.45 -2.70 -2.93
N LYS A 804 -17.63 -2.82 -2.30
CA LYS A 804 -17.90 -2.32 -0.94
C LYS A 804 -16.99 -2.96 0.11
N LEU A 805 -16.78 -4.28 0.07
CA LEU A 805 -15.87 -5.00 0.96
C LEU A 805 -14.40 -4.64 0.74
N SER A 806 -13.97 -4.47 -0.51
CA SER A 806 -12.54 -4.34 -0.88
C SER A 806 -11.80 -3.23 -0.15
N SER A 807 -12.52 -2.15 0.20
CA SER A 807 -11.97 -1.01 0.93
C SER A 807 -11.84 -1.23 2.44
N LEU A 808 -12.54 -2.22 3.00
CA LEU A 808 -12.51 -2.61 4.42
C LEU A 808 -11.62 -3.85 4.68
N LEU A 809 -11.17 -4.55 3.63
CA LEU A 809 -10.27 -5.68 3.76
C LEU A 809 -8.84 -5.24 4.08
N ASN A 810 -8.13 -6.08 4.85
CA ASN A 810 -6.71 -5.89 5.07
C ASN A 810 -5.87 -6.59 4.00
N SER A 811 -4.56 -6.75 4.21
CA SER A 811 -3.69 -7.58 3.39
C SER A 811 -3.00 -8.63 4.25
N SER A 812 -2.58 -9.74 3.65
CA SER A 812 -1.71 -10.70 4.34
C SER A 812 -0.26 -10.20 4.38
N PHE A 813 0.49 -10.66 5.37
CA PHE A 813 1.89 -10.31 5.63
C PHE A 813 2.66 -11.50 6.21
N TYR A 814 3.98 -11.49 6.06
CA TYR A 814 4.88 -12.50 6.64
C TYR A 814 5.32 -12.15 8.06
N THR A 815 5.61 -13.15 8.87
CA THR A 815 6.02 -13.01 10.28
C THR A 815 6.74 -14.29 10.74
N GLY A 816 7.73 -14.15 11.63
CA GLY A 816 8.37 -15.31 12.28
C GLY A 816 7.54 -15.91 13.42
N GLN A 817 6.40 -15.30 13.75
CA GLN A 817 5.52 -15.68 14.86
C GLN A 817 4.19 -16.26 14.34
N PRO A 818 3.67 -17.34 14.96
CA PRO A 818 2.45 -18.02 14.52
C PRO A 818 1.18 -17.23 14.89
N PHE A 819 0.78 -16.26 14.05
CA PHE A 819 -0.54 -15.62 14.15
C PHE A 819 -1.56 -16.28 13.22
N ARG A 820 -2.84 -16.14 13.58
CA ARG A 820 -3.98 -16.61 12.77
C ARG A 820 -3.96 -15.93 11.38
N HIS A 821 -4.33 -16.70 10.35
CA HIS A 821 -4.70 -16.16 9.05
C HIS A 821 -6.23 -16.16 8.95
N GLU A 822 -6.87 -15.06 9.36
CA GLU A 822 -8.32 -15.04 9.59
C GLU A 822 -9.14 -15.39 8.33
N MET A 823 -8.75 -14.94 7.14
CA MET A 823 -9.43 -15.31 5.88
C MET A 823 -9.38 -16.80 5.57
N ILE A 824 -8.30 -17.51 5.90
CA ILE A 824 -8.14 -18.94 5.58
C ILE A 824 -8.85 -19.82 6.63
N GLY A 825 -9.08 -19.28 7.84
CA GLY A 825 -9.54 -20.06 8.99
C GLY A 825 -8.43 -20.92 9.62
N ALA A 826 -7.17 -20.54 9.48
CA ALA A 826 -6.03 -21.28 10.03
C ALA A 826 -5.43 -20.53 11.24
N ASN A 827 -5.34 -21.21 12.40
CA ASN A 827 -4.72 -20.65 13.61
C ASN A 827 -3.21 -20.40 13.43
N GLN A 828 -2.55 -21.26 12.66
CA GLN A 828 -1.19 -21.13 12.18
C GLN A 828 -1.21 -21.47 10.69
N TYR A 829 -0.61 -20.62 9.86
CA TYR A 829 -0.50 -20.85 8.42
C TYR A 829 0.92 -20.52 7.99
N LEU A 830 1.63 -21.52 7.50
CA LEU A 830 3.06 -21.46 7.18
C LEU A 830 3.23 -22.07 5.80
N THR A 831 3.83 -21.32 4.87
CA THR A 831 3.91 -21.75 3.48
C THR A 831 5.08 -22.71 3.26
N VAL A 832 4.80 -23.89 2.72
CA VAL A 832 5.76 -24.92 2.30
C VAL A 832 5.49 -25.45 0.89
N THR A 833 4.35 -25.13 0.28
CA THR A 833 3.90 -25.76 -0.97
C THR A 833 4.47 -25.15 -2.24
N SER A 834 5.42 -24.20 -2.15
CA SER A 834 6.04 -23.62 -3.35
C SER A 834 7.51 -23.20 -3.18
N PRO A 835 8.42 -24.13 -2.81
CA PRO A 835 9.82 -23.83 -2.50
C PRO A 835 10.67 -23.39 -3.71
N LEU A 836 10.26 -23.68 -4.96
CA LEU A 836 11.00 -23.27 -6.15
C LEU A 836 10.83 -21.77 -6.44
N ARG A 837 9.66 -21.23 -6.13
CA ARG A 837 9.24 -19.84 -6.43
C ARG A 837 8.97 -18.96 -5.22
N ARG A 838 9.08 -19.47 -3.98
CA ARG A 838 8.91 -18.70 -2.73
C ARG A 838 10.03 -19.02 -1.73
N PHE A 839 10.85 -18.02 -1.39
CA PHE A 839 11.91 -18.16 -0.40
C PHE A 839 11.42 -18.47 1.02
N PRO A 840 10.25 -17.97 1.49
CA PRO A 840 9.62 -18.44 2.73
C PRO A 840 9.50 -19.97 2.80
N ASP A 841 9.04 -20.59 1.72
CA ASP A 841 8.82 -22.02 1.62
C ASP A 841 10.16 -22.77 1.61
N LEU A 842 11.15 -22.27 0.89
CA LEU A 842 12.51 -22.81 0.89
C LEU A 842 13.17 -22.75 2.28
N ILE A 843 13.04 -21.64 3.03
CA ILE A 843 13.47 -21.54 4.43
C ILE A 843 12.78 -22.61 5.28
N ASN A 844 11.46 -22.75 5.15
CA ASN A 844 10.69 -23.71 5.93
C ASN A 844 11.09 -25.16 5.60
N HIS A 845 11.38 -25.48 4.34
CA HIS A 845 11.96 -26.77 3.94
C HIS A 845 13.34 -27.03 4.58
N LEU A 846 14.26 -26.05 4.56
CA LEU A 846 15.57 -26.18 5.21
C LEU A 846 15.44 -26.49 6.71
N GLN A 847 14.48 -25.86 7.40
CA GLN A 847 14.18 -26.15 8.81
C GLN A 847 13.63 -27.57 9.01
N ILE A 848 12.74 -28.04 8.13
CA ILE A 848 12.20 -29.41 8.17
C ILE A 848 13.33 -30.43 7.97
N HIS A 849 14.23 -30.22 7.00
CA HIS A 849 15.37 -31.12 6.77
C HIS A 849 16.25 -31.30 8.00
N ARG A 850 16.61 -30.20 8.69
CA ARG A 850 17.38 -30.25 9.94
C ARG A 850 16.62 -30.97 11.05
N HIS A 851 15.34 -30.64 11.22
CA HIS A 851 14.50 -31.21 12.27
C HIS A 851 14.30 -32.72 12.08
N LEU A 852 14.01 -33.19 10.86
CA LEU A 852 13.88 -34.63 10.55
C LEU A 852 15.20 -35.39 10.78
N GLN A 853 16.34 -34.75 10.53
CA GLN A 853 17.67 -35.31 10.81
C GLN A 853 18.07 -35.21 12.31
N LYS A 854 17.21 -34.66 13.18
CA LYS A 854 17.50 -34.34 14.60
C LYS A 854 18.75 -33.46 14.79
N LYS A 855 19.06 -32.62 13.80
CA LYS A 855 20.18 -31.67 13.81
C LYS A 855 19.73 -30.29 14.32
N PRO A 856 20.68 -29.42 14.75
CA PRO A 856 20.39 -28.02 15.01
C PRO A 856 19.71 -27.37 13.79
N LEU A 857 18.66 -26.57 14.07
CA LEU A 857 17.92 -25.81 13.07
C LEU A 857 18.86 -24.90 12.25
N CYS A 858 18.54 -24.67 10.98
CA CYS A 858 19.34 -23.87 10.05
C CYS A 858 19.28 -22.38 10.38
N PHE A 859 18.16 -21.94 10.98
CA PHE A 859 17.94 -20.58 11.44
C PHE A 859 17.34 -20.57 12.84
N SER A 860 17.79 -19.65 13.68
CA SER A 860 17.15 -19.28 14.94
C SER A 860 15.97 -18.33 14.72
N GLN A 861 15.12 -18.17 15.74
CA GLN A 861 13.99 -17.22 15.70
C GLN A 861 14.44 -15.79 15.34
N ALA A 862 15.55 -15.32 15.90
CA ALA A 862 16.09 -13.99 15.62
C ALA A 862 16.54 -13.83 14.16
N GLN A 863 17.12 -14.88 13.55
CA GLN A 863 17.46 -14.89 12.13
C GLN A 863 16.19 -14.88 11.26
N ILE A 864 15.17 -15.69 11.61
CA ILE A 864 13.87 -15.68 10.92
C ILE A 864 13.23 -14.28 10.97
N ASP A 865 13.14 -13.67 12.16
CA ASP A 865 12.55 -12.34 12.36
C ASP A 865 13.28 -11.24 11.56
N ARG A 866 14.60 -11.37 11.34
CA ARG A 866 15.37 -10.50 10.42
C ARG A 866 15.04 -10.76 8.96
N LEU A 867 14.90 -12.02 8.53
CA LEU A 867 14.59 -12.41 7.15
C LEU A 867 13.18 -11.98 6.69
N ILE A 868 12.23 -11.80 7.61
CA ILE A 868 10.87 -11.33 7.27
C ILE A 868 10.88 -10.01 6.51
N TRP A 869 11.75 -9.06 6.87
CA TRP A 869 11.72 -7.72 6.28
C TRP A 869 12.15 -7.66 4.79
N PRO A 870 13.28 -8.24 4.35
CA PRO A 870 13.61 -8.31 2.92
C PRO A 870 12.58 -9.13 2.13
N ILE A 871 12.07 -10.24 2.69
CA ILE A 871 11.00 -11.04 2.07
C ILE A 871 9.74 -10.19 1.86
N GLN A 872 9.26 -9.49 2.90
CA GLN A 872 8.05 -8.67 2.83
C GLN A 872 8.24 -7.47 1.90
N SER A 873 9.40 -6.81 1.95
CA SER A 873 9.81 -5.76 1.01
C SER A 873 9.66 -6.23 -0.43
N ARG A 874 10.25 -7.38 -0.77
CA ARG A 874 10.26 -7.90 -2.13
C ARG A 874 8.88 -8.34 -2.59
N ALA A 875 8.07 -8.92 -1.70
CA ALA A 875 6.65 -9.22 -1.98
C ALA A 875 5.85 -7.95 -2.30
N ASP A 876 6.04 -6.85 -1.56
CA ASP A 876 5.33 -5.58 -1.77
C ASP A 876 5.77 -4.90 -3.09
N ILE A 877 7.07 -4.99 -3.44
CA ILE A 877 7.62 -4.51 -4.73
C ILE A 877 7.01 -5.28 -5.89
N LEU A 878 7.07 -6.61 -5.87
CA LEU A 878 6.58 -7.46 -6.97
C LEU A 878 5.07 -7.33 -7.15
N LYS A 879 4.30 -7.27 -6.06
CA LYS A 879 2.85 -6.99 -6.11
C LYS A 879 2.55 -5.63 -6.75
N THR A 880 3.37 -4.62 -6.48
CA THR A 880 3.21 -3.29 -7.08
C THR A 880 3.57 -3.31 -8.57
N ALA A 881 4.67 -3.96 -8.94
CA ALA A 881 5.15 -4.03 -10.33
C ALA A 881 4.22 -4.86 -11.23
N SER A 882 3.77 -6.03 -10.76
CA SER A 882 2.77 -6.86 -11.44
C SER A 882 1.50 -6.06 -11.74
N ARG A 883 0.89 -5.43 -10.73
CA ARG A 883 -0.29 -4.57 -10.93
C ARG A 883 -0.01 -3.43 -11.91
N ASN A 884 1.14 -2.76 -11.80
CA ASN A 884 1.48 -1.66 -12.68
C ASN A 884 1.65 -2.11 -14.15
N SER A 885 2.24 -3.30 -14.40
CA SER A 885 2.32 -3.85 -15.76
C SER A 885 0.95 -4.26 -16.30
N SER A 886 0.13 -4.96 -15.52
CA SER A 886 -1.23 -5.32 -15.93
C SER A 886 -2.10 -4.07 -16.21
N THR A 887 -1.98 -3.01 -15.41
CA THR A 887 -2.62 -1.71 -15.70
C THR A 887 -2.06 -1.07 -16.97
N TYR A 888 -0.73 -1.04 -17.16
CA TYR A 888 -0.11 -0.53 -18.40
C TYR A 888 -0.69 -1.21 -19.65
N TRP A 889 -0.73 -2.54 -19.67
CA TRP A 889 -1.24 -3.32 -20.80
C TRP A 889 -2.75 -3.14 -21.01
N THR A 890 -3.53 -3.11 -19.94
CA THR A 890 -4.98 -2.87 -20.01
C THR A 890 -5.30 -1.48 -20.55
N LEU A 891 -4.56 -0.46 -20.09
CA LEU A 891 -4.72 0.91 -20.57
C LEU A 891 -4.21 1.08 -22.01
N ASN A 892 -3.14 0.38 -22.41
CA ASN A 892 -2.65 0.41 -23.79
C ASN A 892 -3.65 -0.24 -24.78
N TYR A 893 -4.30 -1.33 -24.36
CA TYR A 893 -5.43 -1.91 -25.09
C TYR A 893 -6.59 -0.91 -25.23
N LEU A 894 -7.02 -0.26 -24.14
CA LEU A 894 -8.07 0.77 -24.19
C LEU A 894 -7.68 1.99 -25.06
N LYS A 895 -6.42 2.45 -24.98
CA LYS A 895 -5.86 3.53 -25.82
C LYS A 895 -5.86 3.16 -27.31
N THR A 896 -5.70 1.88 -27.64
CA THR A 896 -5.82 1.35 -29.01
C THR A 896 -7.28 1.28 -29.45
N MET A 897 -8.17 0.76 -28.60
CA MET A 897 -9.62 0.70 -28.87
C MET A 897 -10.24 2.09 -29.09
N MET A 898 -9.84 3.11 -28.32
CA MET A 898 -10.28 4.50 -28.51
C MET A 898 -9.87 5.08 -29.86
N LYS A 899 -8.69 4.72 -30.39
CA LYS A 899 -8.25 5.16 -31.73
C LYS A 899 -9.08 4.54 -32.84
N SER A 900 -9.53 3.29 -32.67
CA SER A 900 -10.38 2.60 -33.65
C SER A 900 -11.87 2.94 -33.55
N ASN A 901 -12.38 3.25 -32.35
CA ASN A 901 -13.79 3.58 -32.13
C ASN A 901 -13.93 4.67 -31.04
N PRO A 902 -13.84 5.96 -31.42
CA PRO A 902 -13.89 7.09 -30.47
C PRO A 902 -15.23 7.28 -29.75
N GLU A 903 -16.33 6.78 -30.31
CA GLU A 903 -17.67 6.89 -29.74
C GLU A 903 -18.09 5.69 -28.89
N LYS A 904 -17.17 4.74 -28.65
CA LYS A 904 -17.41 3.64 -27.72
C LYS A 904 -17.55 4.17 -26.29
N THR A 905 -18.71 3.91 -25.69
CA THR A 905 -18.99 4.19 -24.28
C THR A 905 -18.74 2.95 -23.42
N TYR A 906 -18.58 3.18 -22.12
CA TYR A 906 -18.25 2.15 -21.13
C TYR A 906 -19.09 2.32 -19.86
N ASP A 907 -19.45 1.21 -19.23
CA ASP A 907 -20.07 1.19 -17.90
C ASP A 907 -18.96 1.07 -16.84
N VAL A 908 -19.04 1.85 -15.76
CA VAL A 908 -18.03 1.85 -14.68
C VAL A 908 -18.67 1.74 -13.31
N MET A 909 -18.03 1.00 -12.40
CA MET A 909 -18.45 0.87 -11.01
C MET A 909 -17.66 1.83 -10.11
N ILE A 910 -18.34 2.52 -9.20
CA ILE A 910 -17.73 3.47 -8.27
C ILE A 910 -17.02 2.72 -7.13
N THR A 911 -15.79 3.11 -6.85
CA THR A 911 -14.87 2.47 -5.87
C THR A 911 -14.40 3.41 -4.75
N SER A 912 -14.68 4.72 -4.84
CA SER A 912 -14.40 5.67 -3.77
C SER A 912 -15.51 6.70 -3.61
N VAL A 913 -15.61 7.29 -2.42
CA VAL A 913 -16.37 8.52 -2.21
C VAL A 913 -15.86 9.65 -3.13
N PRO A 914 -16.72 10.61 -3.52
CA PRO A 914 -16.30 11.81 -4.26
C PRO A 914 -15.24 12.64 -3.52
N GLN A 915 -14.25 13.14 -4.25
CA GLN A 915 -13.24 14.11 -3.79
C GLN A 915 -12.99 15.12 -4.91
N ASN A 916 -13.12 16.42 -4.62
CA ASN A 916 -12.89 17.51 -5.58
C ASN A 916 -13.66 17.40 -6.91
N GLY A 917 -14.86 16.79 -6.91
CA GLY A 917 -15.67 16.56 -8.11
C GLY A 917 -15.36 15.28 -8.88
N PHE A 918 -14.49 14.40 -8.36
CA PHE A 918 -14.16 13.11 -8.97
C PHE A 918 -14.43 11.94 -8.01
N ALA A 919 -14.90 10.80 -8.53
CA ALA A 919 -14.94 9.54 -7.80
C ALA A 919 -14.04 8.51 -8.48
N GLY A 920 -13.31 7.71 -7.70
CA GLY A 920 -12.53 6.59 -8.24
C GLY A 920 -13.48 5.51 -8.78
N CYS A 921 -13.17 4.93 -9.94
CA CYS A 921 -14.00 3.93 -10.61
C CYS A 921 -13.18 2.75 -11.18
N VAL A 922 -13.85 1.67 -11.54
CA VAL A 922 -13.28 0.49 -12.20
C VAL A 922 -14.22 -0.04 -13.26
N PHE A 923 -13.68 -0.63 -14.33
CA PHE A 923 -14.47 -1.30 -15.36
C PHE A 923 -14.88 -2.70 -14.82
N PRO A 924 -16.16 -3.10 -14.91
CA PRO A 924 -16.62 -4.37 -14.35
C PRO A 924 -15.86 -5.61 -14.87
N ASP A 925 -15.41 -5.58 -16.12
CA ASP A 925 -14.80 -6.72 -16.80
C ASP A 925 -13.27 -6.61 -16.91
N LEU A 926 -12.68 -5.49 -16.46
CA LEU A 926 -11.24 -5.23 -16.54
C LEU A 926 -10.72 -4.71 -15.20
N SER A 927 -10.31 -5.62 -14.30
CA SER A 927 -9.95 -5.29 -12.90
C SER A 927 -8.79 -4.30 -12.74
N PHE A 928 -7.96 -4.17 -13.78
CA PHE A 928 -6.81 -3.27 -13.87
C PHE A 928 -7.12 -1.93 -14.56
N ALA A 929 -8.27 -1.77 -15.22
CA ALA A 929 -8.79 -0.51 -15.74
C ALA A 929 -9.46 0.28 -14.60
N ARG A 930 -8.62 0.81 -13.71
CA ARG A 930 -9.03 1.66 -12.58
C ARG A 930 -8.71 3.11 -12.91
N GLY A 931 -9.65 4.00 -12.65
CA GLY A 931 -9.57 5.40 -13.04
C GLY A 931 -10.35 6.32 -12.12
N THR A 932 -10.66 7.52 -12.62
CA THR A 932 -11.53 8.50 -11.96
C THR A 932 -12.61 8.98 -12.90
N LEU A 933 -13.86 8.91 -12.44
CA LEU A 933 -15.02 9.51 -13.08
C LEU A 933 -15.18 10.95 -12.59
N LYS A 934 -15.18 11.90 -13.51
CA LYS A 934 -15.58 13.29 -13.31
C LYS A 934 -17.09 13.36 -13.14
N LEU A 935 -17.53 13.92 -12.02
CA LEU A 935 -18.95 14.03 -11.65
C LEU A 935 -19.51 15.37 -12.12
N ASN A 936 -20.77 15.38 -12.52
CA ASN A 936 -21.46 16.61 -12.91
C ASN A 936 -21.77 17.45 -11.63
N PRO A 937 -21.34 18.73 -11.54
CA PRO A 937 -21.66 19.57 -10.38
C PRO A 937 -23.16 19.81 -10.17
N SER A 938 -23.99 19.60 -11.20
CA SER A 938 -25.44 19.85 -11.17
C SER A 938 -26.28 18.65 -10.72
N THR A 939 -25.70 17.47 -10.47
CA THR A 939 -26.48 16.33 -9.94
C THR A 939 -26.74 16.49 -8.44
N GLU A 940 -28.01 16.46 -8.04
CA GLU A 940 -28.45 16.50 -6.64
C GLU A 940 -27.92 15.31 -5.81
N HIS A 941 -27.78 14.15 -6.45
CA HIS A 941 -27.36 12.90 -5.83
C HIS A 941 -26.09 12.37 -6.51
N TYR A 942 -24.99 12.30 -5.75
CA TYR A 942 -23.74 11.70 -6.22
C TYR A 942 -23.79 10.17 -6.06
N PRO A 943 -23.21 9.39 -7.00
CA PRO A 943 -23.17 7.94 -6.90
C PRO A 943 -22.25 7.49 -5.75
N MET A 944 -22.64 6.41 -5.08
CA MET A 944 -21.95 5.83 -3.93
C MET A 944 -21.09 4.61 -4.34
N ILE A 945 -20.27 4.11 -3.40
CA ILE A 945 -19.39 2.96 -3.65
C ILE A 945 -20.22 1.70 -3.95
N GLY A 946 -19.93 1.06 -5.08
CA GLY A 946 -20.67 -0.08 -5.64
C GLY A 946 -21.66 0.30 -6.75
N ASP A 947 -22.08 1.56 -6.83
CA ASP A 947 -23.02 2.00 -7.87
C ASP A 947 -22.36 1.88 -9.26
N THR A 948 -23.15 1.47 -10.25
CA THR A 948 -22.70 1.40 -11.66
C THR A 948 -23.22 2.62 -12.42
N VAL A 949 -22.28 3.43 -12.93
CA VAL A 949 -22.58 4.56 -13.82
C VAL A 949 -22.40 4.09 -15.25
N LYS A 950 -23.51 4.11 -16.01
CA LYS A 950 -23.54 3.74 -17.42
C LYS A 950 -23.08 4.86 -18.33
N THR A 951 -22.79 4.50 -19.59
CA THR A 951 -22.54 5.43 -20.71
C THR A 951 -21.49 6.51 -20.41
N CYS A 952 -20.33 6.08 -19.91
CA CYS A 952 -19.17 6.97 -19.70
C CYS A 952 -18.28 7.00 -20.95
N LYS A 953 -17.72 8.17 -21.26
CA LYS A 953 -16.69 8.38 -22.30
C LYS A 953 -15.34 8.58 -21.63
N ILE A 954 -14.28 8.01 -22.21
CA ILE A 954 -12.91 8.19 -21.72
C ILE A 954 -12.37 9.53 -22.21
N LEU A 955 -11.88 10.34 -21.29
CA LEU A 955 -11.28 11.65 -21.55
C LEU A 955 -9.76 11.58 -21.76
N LYS A 956 -9.07 10.78 -20.92
CA LYS A 956 -7.60 10.75 -20.86
C LYS A 956 -7.12 9.36 -20.46
N ILE A 957 -6.07 8.89 -21.15
CA ILE A 957 -5.32 7.69 -20.79
C ILE A 957 -3.82 7.99 -20.84
N ASP A 958 -3.13 7.80 -19.72
CA ASP A 958 -1.67 7.65 -19.65
C ASP A 958 -1.35 6.26 -19.07
N CYS A 959 -0.88 5.36 -19.91
CA CYS A 959 -0.71 3.94 -19.59
C CYS A 959 0.34 3.71 -18.50
N LEU A 960 1.46 4.42 -18.56
CA LEU A 960 2.57 4.29 -17.61
C LEU A 960 2.29 4.97 -16.27
N GLU A 961 1.55 6.08 -16.28
CA GLU A 961 1.07 6.73 -15.06
C GLU A 961 -0.08 5.96 -14.38
N GLY A 962 -0.76 5.08 -15.13
CA GLY A 962 -1.98 4.43 -14.65
C GLY A 962 -3.14 5.42 -14.52
N ILE A 963 -3.15 6.48 -15.33
CA ILE A 963 -4.21 7.48 -15.34
C ILE A 963 -5.25 7.06 -16.38
N LEU A 964 -6.49 7.00 -15.92
CA LEU A 964 -7.68 6.79 -16.73
C LEU A 964 -8.74 7.75 -16.20
N GLU A 965 -9.09 8.77 -16.98
CA GLU A 965 -10.13 9.74 -16.63
C GLU A 965 -11.35 9.53 -17.53
N LEU A 966 -12.54 9.53 -16.94
CA LEU A 966 -13.81 9.42 -17.65
C LEU A 966 -14.73 10.58 -17.27
N GLU A 967 -15.69 10.88 -18.15
CA GLU A 967 -16.89 11.61 -17.78
C GLU A 967 -18.15 10.85 -18.21
N LYS A 968 -19.25 11.13 -17.52
CA LYS A 968 -20.57 10.63 -17.91
C LYS A 968 -21.13 11.55 -19.02
N LEU A 969 -21.64 10.95 -20.10
CA LEU A 969 -22.41 11.65 -21.14
C LEU A 969 -23.82 12.04 -20.65
#